data_AF-A0A8H5I1E4-F1
#
_entry.id   AF-A0A8H5I1E4-F1
#
_cell.length_a   1.000
_cell.length_b   1.000
_cell.length_c   1.000
_cell.angle_alpha   90.00
_cell.angle_beta   90.00
_cell.angle_gamma   90.00
#
_symmetry.space_group_name_H-M   'P 1'
#
loop_
_entity.id
_entity.type
_entity.pdbx_description
1 polymer ?
#
loop_
_entity_poly.entity_id
_entity_poly.type
_entity_poly.pdbx_seq_one_letter_code
_entity_poly.pdbx_strand_id
1 'polypeptide(L)'
;MRAKGTPGKIKSTFCRRGHRMPAKTVSELPFPAPAPRPRHKSKPVGRISLALLLCFAFLSYRLYSRLGEPSHPRLRNPFYLIEAQNGGVASENVRCSNIGVQTMKDGGNAIDAAIASCLCIGVVNMFSAGIGGGGFLTIRLPPSNSSKSEVFVIDFRETAPSLANATMFPPHSNTSIFGGLAVAVPGELRGLSEAHRRWGRLPWKELVQPAAELAREWKVDVELSRRIPLFPNLMFNNPDWSAIFAPRGALLKQGDVIHRTNLSRTLSIIATEGPEAFYKGPIADSLIRKIRATGGIMTQDDLDNYSVNVYTALEGSYLDKKLYVPGAPTSGPAYHLDEVSGLNAHRLVEALKFGFAARTRISDPAMRNDTTIMDEIHTKEFADLIRKNLTDDRTHSAEYYNPLFDAPEDHGTSHISVVDRDGMAVSLTHTVNTVFASQMDDFSVPGTPNTFGLWPSPFNYPEPGKRPLSSTVPLIIENADGSFYLAAGGSGGSLIFSALLQVLLNLMKGTNALSAVEYGRLHDQLYPPVTLADSTYPDELLDALRQRGHNVTVMDINRVAAVINVVIRQDNGTIHGYPGSLAHRRKWAPNDTTNLFMSTTDSDLISSYAGLLLLASICIYAGSFSSLPNPNKQASEAENDDDDEEEEELAERLSVNDACNKILWEGMDQLVIRLSLVTVARKVVGNEQWKRFERFSIDVKKGRIDKIQDLFALKWRTPSVLLLPLSVLPSALYRYSSASRRSALLTDILSMSFSHNTLSLLKLDSFKTGTTLLSGLFVYDIWWVFGTPVMVTVATTLDVPIKLLWPKSASFSDANGFTMLGLGDVVIPGAFVSLALRYDYHRHLKSGNSGSSFKKPYFYAAFAAYIGGLVTTMTVMHMFKAAQPALLYLSPSCILSFILTAFLRGEFSEAWNWIDEPNAVKKGKQD
;
A
#
# COMPACT_ATOMS: atom_id res chain seq x y z
N MET A 1 43.49 -50.37 -32.66
CA MET A 1 44.40 -50.25 -33.83
C MET A 1 43.59 -49.80 -35.04
N ARG A 2 43.61 -48.54 -35.49
CA ARG A 2 42.85 -48.15 -36.69
C ARG A 2 43.64 -47.17 -37.58
N ALA A 3 43.79 -47.57 -38.85
CA ALA A 3 44.71 -47.13 -39.90
C ALA A 3 44.49 -45.65 -40.33
N LYS A 4 45.55 -44.83 -40.44
CA LYS A 4 46.41 -44.49 -41.63
C LYS A 4 45.63 -43.89 -42.82
N GLY A 5 46.04 -42.81 -43.48
CA GLY A 5 47.27 -41.99 -43.47
C GLY A 5 47.05 -40.77 -44.41
N THR A 6 47.97 -39.83 -44.68
CA THR A 6 49.39 -39.60 -44.31
C THR A 6 49.73 -38.13 -44.74
N PRO A 7 50.85 -37.53 -44.30
CA PRO A 7 50.98 -36.09 -44.06
C PRO A 7 52.08 -35.37 -44.87
N GLY A 8 52.21 -34.05 -44.66
CA GLY A 8 53.46 -33.26 -44.78
C GLY A 8 53.20 -31.80 -44.38
N LYS A 9 53.64 -31.27 -43.23
CA LYS A 9 55.00 -30.78 -42.85
C LYS A 9 55.55 -29.74 -43.86
N ILE A 10 56.16 -28.59 -43.53
CA ILE A 10 56.72 -27.99 -42.30
C ILE A 10 57.04 -26.49 -42.58
N LYS A 11 57.15 -25.73 -41.48
CA LYS A 11 57.79 -24.41 -41.25
C LYS A 11 58.97 -23.99 -42.15
N SER A 12 59.17 -22.66 -42.30
CA SER A 12 60.37 -21.96 -41.78
C SER A 12 60.29 -20.44 -41.98
N THR A 13 60.93 -19.71 -41.08
CA THR A 13 60.94 -18.25 -40.88
C THR A 13 62.17 -17.56 -41.50
N PHE A 14 62.03 -16.23 -41.71
CA PHE A 14 63.04 -15.16 -41.64
C PHE A 14 63.97 -14.79 -42.85
N CYS A 15 63.55 -13.72 -43.56
CA CYS A 15 64.20 -12.41 -43.76
C CYS A 15 65.68 -12.28 -44.22
N ARG A 16 65.94 -11.67 -45.40
CA ARG A 16 66.41 -10.26 -45.58
C ARG A 16 66.77 -9.88 -47.04
N ARG A 17 66.28 -8.68 -47.43
CA ARG A 17 66.84 -7.59 -48.29
C ARG A 17 67.27 -7.84 -49.75
N GLY A 18 66.73 -6.98 -50.65
CA GLY A 18 67.54 -6.26 -51.66
C GLY A 18 66.91 -5.95 -53.03
N HIS A 19 66.68 -4.66 -53.30
CA HIS A 19 66.72 -3.95 -54.61
C HIS A 19 65.50 -3.82 -55.58
N ARG A 20 64.98 -2.57 -55.59
CA ARG A 20 64.64 -1.59 -56.69
C ARG A 20 64.23 -2.03 -58.12
N MET A 21 62.99 -1.62 -58.49
CA MET A 21 62.49 -0.87 -59.70
C MET A 21 62.71 -1.42 -61.14
N PRO A 22 62.00 -0.96 -62.22
CA PRO A 22 61.09 0.22 -62.38
C PRO A 22 59.77 0.01 -63.19
N ALA A 23 59.06 1.13 -63.41
CA ALA A 23 57.79 1.36 -64.12
C ALA A 23 57.84 1.35 -65.66
N LYS A 24 56.66 1.21 -66.33
CA LYS A 24 56.16 2.12 -67.40
C LYS A 24 54.78 1.70 -68.00
N THR A 25 53.96 2.72 -68.21
CA THR A 25 52.80 2.93 -69.11
C THR A 25 52.90 2.35 -70.52
N VAL A 26 51.79 1.91 -71.14
CA VAL A 26 51.35 2.20 -72.54
C VAL A 26 49.83 1.92 -72.70
N SER A 27 49.23 2.72 -73.57
CA SER A 27 47.86 3.01 -74.00
C SER A 27 47.09 2.01 -74.89
N GLU A 28 45.75 2.15 -74.84
CA GLU A 28 44.71 2.06 -75.90
C GLU A 28 44.53 0.82 -76.81
N LEU A 29 43.29 0.29 -76.87
CA LEU A 29 42.35 0.29 -78.03
C LEU A 29 41.04 -0.49 -77.70
N PRO A 30 39.92 -0.32 -78.44
CA PRO A 30 38.57 -0.16 -77.89
C PRO A 30 37.61 -1.32 -78.20
N PHE A 31 36.46 -1.36 -77.51
CA PHE A 31 35.29 -2.18 -77.90
C PHE A 31 34.00 -1.33 -77.93
N PRO A 32 33.09 -1.57 -78.90
CA PRO A 32 31.96 -0.70 -79.21
C PRO A 32 30.74 -0.96 -78.31
N ALA A 33 29.92 0.08 -78.16
CA ALA A 33 28.71 0.12 -77.35
C ALA A 33 27.51 -0.61 -77.99
N PRO A 34 26.57 -1.13 -77.17
CA PRO A 34 25.19 -1.35 -77.60
C PRO A 34 24.19 -0.37 -76.94
N ALA A 35 23.10 -0.15 -77.67
CA ALA A 35 22.03 0.85 -77.53
C ALA A 35 21.11 0.71 -76.29
N PRO A 36 20.28 1.74 -75.96
CA PRO A 36 19.61 1.86 -74.67
C PRO A 36 18.22 1.20 -74.60
N ARG A 37 17.81 0.79 -73.40
CA ARG A 37 16.42 0.41 -73.02
C ARG A 37 15.96 1.17 -71.76
N PRO A 38 14.65 1.38 -71.56
CA PRO A 38 14.10 2.54 -70.85
C PRO A 38 14.03 2.39 -69.33
N ARG A 39 14.09 3.54 -68.64
CA ARG A 39 13.97 3.67 -67.17
C ARG A 39 12.53 3.53 -66.69
N HIS A 40 12.27 2.55 -65.82
CA HIS A 40 11.11 2.55 -64.93
C HIS A 40 11.49 3.20 -63.58
N LYS A 41 10.82 4.30 -63.21
CA LYS A 41 10.96 4.94 -61.90
C LYS A 41 10.13 4.17 -60.87
N SER A 42 10.76 3.50 -59.90
CA SER A 42 10.10 3.02 -58.68
C SER A 42 10.08 4.15 -57.63
N LYS A 43 8.91 4.40 -57.03
CA LYS A 43 8.72 5.37 -55.93
C LYS A 43 9.09 4.74 -54.56
N PRO A 44 9.49 5.53 -53.55
CA PRO A 44 10.25 5.04 -52.41
C PRO A 44 9.32 4.58 -51.26
N VAL A 45 8.80 3.36 -51.33
CA VAL A 45 7.99 2.78 -50.23
C VAL A 45 8.88 2.17 -49.12
N GLY A 46 10.08 1.70 -49.47
CA GLY A 46 10.97 1.01 -48.51
C GLY A 46 11.64 1.88 -47.44
N ARG A 47 11.69 3.21 -47.61
CA ARG A 47 12.39 4.11 -46.67
C ARG A 47 11.55 4.50 -45.45
N ILE A 48 10.23 4.49 -45.56
CA ILE A 48 9.32 4.85 -44.46
C ILE A 48 9.18 3.69 -43.47
N SER A 49 9.15 2.45 -43.97
CA SER A 49 9.08 1.24 -43.12
C SER A 49 10.34 1.02 -42.27
N LEU A 50 11.52 1.35 -42.80
CA LEU A 50 12.78 1.24 -42.06
C LEU A 50 12.91 2.31 -40.97
N ALA A 51 12.42 3.54 -41.24
CA ALA A 51 12.42 4.63 -40.26
C ALA A 51 11.45 4.34 -39.09
N LEU A 52 10.29 3.73 -39.36
CA LEU A 52 9.34 3.32 -38.33
C LEU A 52 9.90 2.18 -37.46
N LEU A 53 10.56 1.18 -38.06
CA LEU A 53 11.23 0.09 -37.34
C LEU A 53 12.37 0.60 -36.43
N LEU A 54 13.17 1.54 -36.92
CA LEU A 54 14.26 2.14 -36.14
C LEU A 54 13.75 3.06 -35.02
N CYS A 55 12.69 3.84 -35.27
CA CYS A 55 12.03 4.60 -34.20
C CYS A 55 11.45 3.67 -33.13
N PHE A 56 10.86 2.54 -33.52
CA PHE A 56 10.30 1.58 -32.57
C PHE A 56 11.38 0.88 -31.74
N ALA A 57 12.50 0.50 -32.35
CA ALA A 57 13.66 -0.07 -31.66
C ALA A 57 14.31 0.93 -30.69
N PHE A 58 14.35 2.22 -31.06
CA PHE A 58 14.86 3.28 -30.19
C PHE A 58 13.89 3.58 -29.03
N LEU A 59 12.58 3.52 -29.28
CA LEU A 59 11.55 3.71 -28.26
C LEU A 59 11.53 2.55 -27.27
N SER A 60 11.67 1.31 -27.75
CA SER A 60 11.74 0.11 -26.89
C SER A 60 13.07 0.02 -26.13
N TYR A 61 14.19 0.47 -26.69
CA TYR A 61 15.46 0.62 -25.97
C TYR A 61 15.37 1.70 -24.88
N ARG A 62 14.77 2.86 -25.17
CA ARG A 62 14.52 3.92 -24.18
C ARG A 62 13.58 3.45 -23.06
N LEU A 63 12.57 2.66 -23.39
CA LEU A 63 11.63 2.08 -22.42
C LEU A 63 12.31 1.01 -21.54
N TYR A 64 13.14 0.15 -22.14
CA TYR A 64 13.94 -0.84 -21.41
C TYR A 64 14.96 -0.16 -20.47
N SER A 65 15.63 0.90 -20.92
CA SER A 65 16.58 1.66 -20.09
C SER A 65 15.93 2.41 -18.91
N ARG A 66 14.62 2.67 -18.96
CA ARG A 66 13.85 3.26 -17.84
C ARG A 66 13.26 2.24 -16.87
N LEU A 67 13.24 0.95 -17.24
CA LEU A 67 12.78 -0.15 -16.38
C LEU A 67 13.90 -0.74 -15.50
N GLY A 68 15.14 -0.28 -15.68
CA GLY A 68 16.33 -0.76 -14.97
C GLY A 68 16.82 0.17 -13.85
N GLU A 69 16.08 1.20 -13.46
CA GLU A 69 16.41 1.90 -12.21
C GLU A 69 16.03 1.03 -11.01
N PRO A 70 16.90 0.88 -9.99
CA PRO A 70 16.53 0.23 -8.76
C PRO A 70 15.34 0.97 -8.18
N SER A 71 14.19 0.30 -8.14
CA SER A 71 13.00 0.83 -7.51
C SER A 71 13.34 1.16 -6.06
N HIS A 72 13.34 2.45 -5.71
CA HIS A 72 13.27 2.86 -4.32
C HIS A 72 12.16 2.06 -3.63
N PRO A 73 12.36 1.56 -2.39
CA PRO A 73 11.34 0.80 -1.68
C PRO A 73 10.04 1.61 -1.71
N ARG A 74 8.99 1.00 -2.28
CA ARG A 74 7.69 1.64 -2.47
C ARG A 74 7.23 2.19 -1.12
N LEU A 75 7.20 3.52 -0.99
CA LEU A 75 6.70 4.16 0.22
C LEU A 75 5.24 3.74 0.42
N ARG A 76 4.97 3.16 1.59
CA ARG A 76 3.73 2.46 1.94
C ARG A 76 2.50 3.37 2.03
N ASN A 77 2.71 4.62 2.40
CA ASN A 77 1.66 5.61 2.68
C ASN A 77 1.97 6.91 1.91
N PRO A 78 0.95 7.65 1.42
CA PRO A 78 1.16 8.99 0.88
C PRO A 78 1.80 9.88 1.96
N PHE A 79 2.71 10.76 1.54
CA PHE A 79 3.45 11.68 2.39
C PHE A 79 2.49 12.52 3.26
N TYR A 80 2.42 12.22 4.55
CA TYR A 80 1.89 13.15 5.55
C TYR A 80 3.06 13.65 6.38
N LEU A 81 3.94 14.40 5.72
CA LEU A 81 4.93 15.22 6.39
C LEU A 81 4.18 16.43 6.97
N ILE A 82 4.12 16.54 8.29
CA ILE A 82 3.61 17.74 8.95
C ILE A 82 4.79 18.66 9.17
N GLU A 83 4.82 19.75 8.41
CA GLU A 83 5.78 20.84 8.58
C GLU A 83 5.24 21.87 9.56
N ALA A 84 6.07 22.29 10.49
CA ALA A 84 5.75 23.32 11.46
C ALA A 84 6.97 24.23 11.69
N GLN A 85 6.74 25.45 12.15
CA GLN A 85 7.81 26.41 12.47
C GLN A 85 8.03 26.59 13.98
N ASN A 86 6.96 26.45 14.78
CA ASN A 86 6.95 26.85 16.19
C ASN A 86 6.93 25.67 17.17
N GLY A 87 6.93 24.43 16.69
CA GLY A 87 6.81 23.24 17.54
C GLY A 87 6.05 22.12 16.86
N GLY A 88 6.18 20.91 17.38
CA GLY A 88 5.52 19.72 16.83
C GLY A 88 5.35 18.63 17.88
N VAL A 89 4.25 17.86 17.75
CA VAL A 89 3.92 16.71 18.60
C VAL A 89 3.68 15.49 17.73
N ALA A 90 4.50 14.46 17.86
CA ALA A 90 4.30 13.16 17.22
C ALA A 90 3.87 12.12 18.26
N SER A 91 2.69 11.53 18.07
CA SER A 91 2.16 10.45 18.89
C SER A 91 1.43 9.42 18.01
N GLU A 92 1.06 8.28 18.59
CA GLU A 92 0.39 7.20 17.85
C GLU A 92 -1.08 7.51 17.50
N ASN A 93 -1.68 8.52 18.13
CA ASN A 93 -3.07 8.93 17.93
C ASN A 93 -3.15 10.42 17.57
N VAL A 94 -3.73 10.72 16.40
CA VAL A 94 -3.86 12.09 15.88
C VAL A 94 -4.58 13.03 16.84
N ARG A 95 -5.58 12.53 17.58
CA ARG A 95 -6.33 13.33 18.55
C ARG A 95 -5.43 13.81 19.68
N CYS A 96 -4.54 12.93 20.15
CA CYS A 96 -3.61 13.25 21.22
C CYS A 96 -2.49 14.18 20.75
N SER A 97 -1.97 13.99 19.53
CA SER A 97 -1.10 14.98 18.90
C SER A 97 -1.75 16.36 18.80
N ASN A 98 -3.03 16.43 18.41
CA ASN A 98 -3.76 17.69 18.31
C ASN A 98 -3.98 18.35 19.68
N ILE A 99 -4.28 17.58 20.73
CA ILE A 99 -4.39 18.09 22.10
C ILE A 99 -3.05 18.69 22.56
N GLY A 100 -1.92 18.00 22.31
CA GLY A 100 -0.60 18.55 22.62
C GLY A 100 -0.27 19.83 21.84
N VAL A 101 -0.58 19.87 20.54
CA VAL A 101 -0.40 21.08 19.72
C VAL A 101 -1.29 22.22 20.21
N GLN A 102 -2.54 21.94 20.59
CA GLN A 102 -3.43 22.95 21.15
C GLN A 102 -2.90 23.49 22.47
N THR A 103 -2.37 22.62 23.33
CA THR A 103 -1.72 22.99 24.60
C THR A 103 -0.56 23.98 24.37
N MET A 104 0.26 23.77 23.33
CA MET A 104 1.30 24.75 22.97
C MET A 104 0.73 26.06 22.44
N LYS A 105 -0.36 26.01 21.67
CA LYS A 105 -1.05 27.22 21.16
C LYS A 105 -1.66 28.04 22.30
N ASP A 106 -2.10 27.38 23.37
CA ASP A 106 -2.65 28.00 24.57
C ASP A 106 -1.56 28.62 25.46
N GLY A 107 -0.29 28.52 25.05
CA GLY A 107 0.85 29.17 25.69
C GLY A 107 1.75 28.21 26.48
N GLY A 108 1.45 26.91 26.49
CA GLY A 108 2.28 25.88 27.10
C GLY A 108 3.57 25.61 26.34
N ASN A 109 4.48 24.88 27.00
CA ASN A 109 5.75 24.45 26.42
C ASN A 109 5.75 22.95 26.05
N ALA A 110 6.90 22.41 25.64
CA ALA A 110 7.01 21.01 25.25
C ALA A 110 6.60 20.01 26.36
N ILE A 111 6.84 20.35 27.64
CA ILE A 111 6.45 19.52 28.78
C ILE A 111 4.94 19.50 28.95
N ASP A 112 4.29 20.67 28.93
CA ASP A 112 2.83 20.78 29.03
C ASP A 112 2.14 19.96 27.93
N ALA A 113 2.63 20.11 26.69
CA ALA A 113 2.13 19.39 25.54
C ALA A 113 2.35 17.87 25.62
N ALA A 114 3.49 17.43 26.15
CA ALA A 114 3.77 16.02 26.40
C ALA A 114 2.82 15.44 27.47
N ILE A 115 2.57 16.16 28.55
CA ILE A 115 1.64 15.74 29.62
C ILE A 115 0.21 15.60 29.08
N ALA A 116 -0.31 16.62 28.39
CA ALA A 116 -1.66 16.59 27.84
C ALA A 116 -1.83 15.46 26.79
N SER A 117 -0.81 15.25 25.95
CA SER A 117 -0.80 14.16 24.97
C SER A 117 -0.75 12.79 25.64
N CYS A 118 0.07 12.62 26.69
CA CYS A 118 0.21 11.40 27.47
C CYS A 118 -1.11 10.97 28.10
N LEU A 119 -1.79 11.91 28.78
CA LEU A 119 -3.09 11.65 29.41
C LEU A 119 -4.18 11.33 28.38
N CYS A 120 -4.16 11.98 27.22
CA CYS A 120 -5.05 11.63 26.10
C CYS A 120 -4.80 10.19 25.62
N ILE A 121 -3.54 9.78 25.44
CA ILE A 121 -3.19 8.42 25.01
C ILE A 121 -3.71 7.40 26.04
N GLY A 122 -3.58 7.68 27.34
CA GLY A 122 -4.13 6.82 28.40
C GLY A 122 -5.66 6.64 28.37
N VAL A 123 -6.37 7.57 27.71
CA VAL A 123 -7.82 7.46 27.46
C VAL A 123 -8.12 6.61 26.23
N VAL A 124 -7.50 6.92 25.08
CA VAL A 124 -7.90 6.35 23.77
C VAL A 124 -7.14 5.07 23.40
N ASN A 125 -5.87 4.97 23.80
CA ASN A 125 -5.00 3.81 23.62
C ASN A 125 -4.69 3.17 24.98
N MET A 126 -5.72 3.03 25.83
CA MET A 126 -5.59 2.47 27.19
C MET A 126 -5.02 1.05 27.25
N PHE A 127 -5.03 0.35 26.11
CA PHE A 127 -4.44 -0.97 25.98
C PHE A 127 -2.90 -0.92 25.99
N SER A 128 -2.29 0.23 25.76
CA SER A 128 -0.83 0.37 25.74
C SER A 128 -0.28 1.28 26.83
N ALA A 129 -1.04 2.25 27.34
CA ALA A 129 -0.58 3.11 28.42
C ALA A 129 -1.72 3.75 29.22
N GLY A 130 -1.40 4.38 30.36
CA GLY A 130 -2.34 5.19 31.14
C GLY A 130 -1.94 5.34 32.62
N ILE A 131 -2.74 6.10 33.38
CA ILE A 131 -2.40 6.59 34.73
C ILE A 131 -2.12 5.49 35.77
N GLY A 132 -2.43 4.23 35.47
CA GLY A 132 -2.09 3.08 36.30
C GLY A 132 -0.73 2.45 35.99
N GLY A 133 0.01 2.95 35.01
CA GLY A 133 1.33 2.45 34.60
C GLY A 133 2.48 3.37 34.95
N GLY A 134 3.52 3.35 34.11
CA GLY A 134 4.77 4.06 34.33
C GLY A 134 5.58 4.22 33.02
N GLY A 135 6.82 4.68 33.15
CA GLY A 135 7.65 4.96 31.99
C GLY A 135 8.83 5.90 32.26
N PHE A 136 9.33 6.50 31.18
CA PHE A 136 10.53 7.33 31.18
C PHE A 136 10.31 8.60 30.34
N LEU A 137 10.79 9.72 30.87
CA LEU A 137 10.72 11.04 30.24
C LEU A 137 12.12 11.60 30.08
N THR A 138 12.63 11.67 28.85
CA THR A 138 13.88 12.38 28.53
C THR A 138 13.56 13.80 28.12
N ILE A 139 14.17 14.78 28.78
CA ILE A 139 13.84 16.20 28.66
C ILE A 139 15.11 16.96 28.33
N ARG A 140 15.13 17.62 27.19
CA ARG A 140 16.17 18.58 26.81
C ARG A 140 15.66 19.98 27.13
N LEU A 141 16.36 20.66 28.03
CA LEU A 141 16.15 22.08 28.26
C LEU A 141 16.88 22.90 27.18
N PRO A 142 16.28 23.99 26.69
CA PRO A 142 17.00 24.88 25.80
C PRO A 142 18.19 25.52 26.56
N PRO A 143 19.34 25.72 25.89
CA PRO A 143 20.52 26.29 26.54
C PRO A 143 20.23 27.71 27.05
N SER A 144 20.45 27.94 28.35
CA SER A 144 20.14 29.22 29.00
C SER A 144 21.26 30.26 28.87
N ASN A 145 22.53 29.83 28.90
CA ASN A 145 23.74 30.68 28.77
C ASN A 145 25.01 29.93 28.29
N SER A 146 24.98 28.59 28.21
CA SER A 146 26.08 27.71 27.80
C SER A 146 25.83 27.13 26.40
N SER A 147 26.88 26.79 25.65
CA SER A 147 26.78 26.02 24.40
C SER A 147 26.33 24.55 24.61
N LYS A 148 26.06 24.14 25.85
CA LYS A 148 25.63 22.78 26.22
C LYS A 148 24.23 22.85 26.83
N SER A 149 23.31 22.05 26.29
CA SER A 149 21.98 21.85 26.86
C SER A 149 22.04 20.90 28.05
N GLU A 150 21.17 21.11 29.02
CA GLU A 150 20.96 20.17 30.11
C GLU A 150 19.88 19.17 29.71
N VAL A 151 20.18 17.88 29.82
CA VAL A 151 19.25 16.80 29.49
C VAL A 151 18.99 15.94 30.73
N PHE A 152 17.75 15.94 31.18
CA PHE A 152 17.29 15.21 32.36
C PHE A 152 16.43 14.02 31.96
N VAL A 153 16.42 13.01 32.81
CA VAL A 153 15.51 11.87 32.73
C VAL A 153 14.70 11.84 34.00
N ILE A 154 13.38 11.74 33.86
CA ILE A 154 12.48 11.33 34.93
C ILE A 154 12.12 9.87 34.68
N ASP A 155 12.61 9.00 35.55
CA ASP A 155 12.21 7.61 35.65
C ASP A 155 11.04 7.52 36.64
N PHE A 156 9.86 7.30 36.06
CA PHE A 156 8.62 7.05 36.77
C PHE A 156 8.14 5.62 36.48
N ARG A 157 9.08 4.69 36.32
CA ARG A 157 8.80 3.27 36.23
C ARG A 157 8.12 2.80 37.51
N GLU A 158 7.22 1.86 37.36
CA GLU A 158 6.50 1.26 38.47
C GLU A 158 7.45 0.50 39.39
N THR A 159 7.09 0.38 40.66
CA THR A 159 7.85 -0.43 41.63
C THR A 159 7.01 -1.59 42.12
N ALA A 160 7.65 -2.73 42.38
CA ALA A 160 6.99 -3.84 43.02
C ALA A 160 6.54 -3.45 44.45
N PRO A 161 5.31 -3.83 44.87
CA PRO A 161 4.83 -3.56 46.23
C PRO A 161 5.79 -4.10 47.31
N SER A 162 5.75 -3.54 48.51
CA SER A 162 6.62 -3.93 49.64
C SER A 162 6.52 -5.41 50.05
N LEU A 163 5.39 -6.06 49.76
CA LEU A 163 5.18 -7.49 50.03
C LEU A 163 5.58 -8.41 48.85
N ALA A 164 6.11 -7.84 47.76
CA ALA A 164 6.53 -8.61 46.60
C ALA A 164 7.72 -9.50 46.95
N ASN A 165 7.78 -10.68 46.33
CA ASN A 165 8.90 -11.60 46.49
C ASN A 165 9.08 -12.46 45.24
N ALA A 166 10.26 -13.04 45.09
CA ALA A 166 10.61 -13.80 43.89
C ALA A 166 9.66 -14.98 43.62
N THR A 167 9.03 -15.55 44.65
CA THR A 167 8.15 -16.72 44.54
C THR A 167 6.66 -16.38 44.51
N MET A 168 6.29 -15.10 44.40
CA MET A 168 4.88 -14.67 44.51
C MET A 168 4.01 -15.12 43.35
N PHE A 169 4.63 -15.41 42.19
CA PHE A 169 3.97 -15.94 41.01
C PHE A 169 4.20 -17.45 40.91
N PRO A 170 3.14 -18.26 40.96
CA PRO A 170 3.27 -19.68 40.66
C PRO A 170 3.79 -19.88 39.23
N PRO A 171 4.74 -20.81 39.00
CA PRO A 171 5.20 -21.16 37.66
C PRO A 171 4.03 -21.51 36.74
N HIS A 172 4.11 -21.08 35.47
CA HIS A 172 3.08 -21.30 34.45
C HIS A 172 1.68 -20.73 34.76
N SER A 173 1.59 -19.74 35.64
CA SER A 173 0.33 -19.04 35.91
C SER A 173 0.28 -17.69 35.21
N ASN A 174 -0.91 -17.24 34.82
CA ASN A 174 -1.13 -15.90 34.27
C ASN A 174 -1.30 -14.83 35.36
N THR A 175 -0.83 -15.10 36.59
CA THR A 175 -1.02 -14.18 37.73
C THR A 175 -0.09 -12.97 37.68
N SER A 176 0.98 -13.03 36.87
CA SER A 176 1.82 -11.88 36.51
C SER A 176 1.16 -10.97 35.48
N ILE A 177 0.18 -11.49 34.70
CA ILE A 177 -0.50 -10.77 33.61
C ILE A 177 -1.88 -10.25 34.06
N PHE A 178 -2.63 -11.06 34.81
CA PHE A 178 -4.01 -10.76 35.23
C PHE A 178 -4.21 -10.88 36.74
N GLY A 179 -5.03 -9.98 37.29
CA GLY A 179 -5.41 -9.97 38.69
C GLY A 179 -4.58 -9.00 39.53
N GLY A 180 -4.80 -8.98 40.83
CA GLY A 180 -4.19 -7.97 41.71
C GLY A 180 -2.69 -8.19 41.95
N LEU A 181 -2.18 -9.42 41.82
CA LEU A 181 -0.75 -9.71 41.95
C LEU A 181 0.07 -9.13 40.80
N ALA A 182 -0.57 -8.93 39.64
CA ALA A 182 0.04 -8.37 38.46
C ALA A 182 0.25 -6.83 38.57
N VAL A 183 -0.30 -6.17 39.59
CA VAL A 183 -0.32 -4.71 39.69
C VAL A 183 0.91 -4.19 40.45
N ALA A 184 1.74 -3.41 39.77
CA ALA A 184 2.84 -2.66 40.38
C ALA A 184 2.38 -1.26 40.81
N VAL A 185 3.17 -0.57 41.64
CA VAL A 185 2.84 0.76 42.14
C VAL A 185 2.90 1.79 40.99
N PRO A 186 1.78 2.45 40.62
CA PRO A 186 1.74 3.31 39.44
C PRO A 186 2.59 4.59 39.56
N GLY A 187 3.42 4.85 38.56
CA GLY A 187 4.34 5.99 38.54
C GLY A 187 3.92 7.17 37.67
N GLU A 188 3.05 6.94 36.68
CA GLU A 188 2.79 7.91 35.59
C GLU A 188 2.40 9.30 36.10
N LEU A 189 1.40 9.41 36.98
CA LEU A 189 0.94 10.73 37.46
C LEU A 189 1.98 11.47 38.29
N ARG A 190 2.78 10.78 39.12
CA ARG A 190 3.89 11.41 39.85
C ARG A 190 5.01 11.85 38.90
N GLY A 191 5.31 11.06 37.86
CA GLY A 191 6.29 11.43 36.84
C GLY A 191 5.88 12.70 36.08
N LEU A 192 4.64 12.74 35.61
CA LEU A 192 4.08 13.89 34.91
C LEU A 192 3.98 15.12 35.84
N SER A 193 3.59 14.92 37.10
CA SER A 193 3.54 15.98 38.10
C SER A 193 4.93 16.55 38.41
N GLU A 194 5.96 15.72 38.50
CA GLU A 194 7.32 16.18 38.80
C GLU A 194 7.90 16.96 37.61
N ALA A 195 7.62 16.52 36.37
CA ALA A 195 7.93 17.29 35.16
C ALA A 195 7.22 18.64 35.15
N HIS A 196 5.92 18.65 35.43
CA HIS A 196 5.09 19.86 35.49
C HIS A 196 5.59 20.84 36.56
N ARG A 197 5.89 20.35 37.76
CA ARG A 197 6.38 21.16 38.87
C ARG A 197 7.71 21.85 38.55
N ARG A 198 8.61 21.17 37.82
CA ARG A 198 9.93 21.70 37.49
C ARG A 198 9.93 22.62 36.27
N TRP A 199 9.18 22.24 35.24
CA TRP A 199 9.30 22.84 33.92
C TRP A 199 7.98 23.11 33.21
N GLY A 200 6.82 22.80 33.81
CA GLY A 200 5.52 23.13 33.23
C GLY A 200 5.22 24.63 33.28
N ARG A 201 4.38 25.11 32.36
CA ARG A 201 4.00 26.52 32.25
C ARG A 201 2.51 26.78 32.45
N LEU A 202 1.66 25.90 31.95
CA LEU A 202 0.21 26.02 32.13
C LEU A 202 -0.24 25.43 33.48
N PRO A 203 -1.39 25.86 34.04
CA PRO A 203 -1.97 25.22 35.21
C PRO A 203 -2.24 23.72 34.99
N TRP A 204 -1.94 22.89 36.00
CA TRP A 204 -2.14 21.43 35.94
C TRP A 204 -3.53 21.01 35.43
N LYS A 205 -4.56 21.73 35.89
CA LYS A 205 -5.95 21.50 35.48
C LYS A 205 -6.13 21.58 33.96
N GLU A 206 -5.50 22.54 33.29
CA GLU A 206 -5.62 22.73 31.84
C GLU A 206 -4.99 21.58 31.05
N LEU A 207 -4.02 20.86 31.64
CA LEU A 207 -3.38 19.70 31.03
C LEU A 207 -4.19 18.41 31.18
N VAL A 208 -4.89 18.25 32.32
CA VAL A 208 -5.65 17.02 32.64
C VAL A 208 -7.10 17.07 32.13
N GLN A 209 -7.72 18.24 32.19
CA GLN A 209 -9.14 18.43 31.87
C GLN A 209 -9.54 17.95 30.45
N PRO A 210 -8.72 18.17 29.38
CA PRO A 210 -9.06 17.67 28.05
C PRO A 210 -9.19 16.14 27.99
N ALA A 211 -8.33 15.41 28.71
CA ALA A 211 -8.42 13.95 28.80
C ALA A 211 -9.66 13.51 29.61
N ALA A 212 -10.01 14.25 30.67
CA ALA A 212 -11.22 13.99 31.44
C ALA A 212 -12.50 14.14 30.59
N GLU A 213 -12.56 15.17 29.74
CA GLU A 213 -13.67 15.42 28.82
C GLU A 213 -13.73 14.34 27.73
N LEU A 214 -12.59 13.99 27.15
CA LEU A 214 -12.48 12.94 26.15
C LEU A 214 -12.95 11.58 26.68
N ALA A 215 -12.64 11.26 27.95
CA ALA A 215 -13.05 10.01 28.57
C ALA A 215 -14.57 9.88 28.78
N ARG A 216 -15.34 10.97 28.67
CA ARG A 216 -16.81 10.91 28.74
C ARG A 216 -17.35 10.09 27.58
N GLU A 217 -16.94 10.46 26.36
CA GLU A 217 -17.33 9.79 25.13
C GLU A 217 -16.35 10.10 23.98
N TRP A 218 -16.05 9.10 23.17
CA TRP A 218 -15.41 9.30 21.87
C TRP A 218 -15.75 8.15 20.91
N LYS A 219 -15.36 8.29 19.64
CA LYS A 219 -15.53 7.23 18.64
C LYS A 219 -14.35 6.27 18.66
N VAL A 220 -14.63 4.96 18.70
CA VAL A 220 -13.62 3.91 18.68
C VAL A 220 -12.76 4.01 17.42
N ASP A 221 -11.46 4.10 17.67
CA ASP A 221 -10.40 4.20 16.68
C ASP A 221 -10.11 2.84 16.01
N VAL A 222 -9.54 2.86 14.79
CA VAL A 222 -9.12 1.65 14.06
C VAL A 222 -8.28 0.72 14.94
N GLU A 223 -7.27 1.26 15.62
CA GLU A 223 -6.35 0.43 16.40
C GLU A 223 -7.06 -0.20 17.60
N LEU A 224 -7.82 0.58 18.38
CA LEU A 224 -8.62 0.04 19.48
C LEU A 224 -9.58 -1.06 18.98
N SER A 225 -10.24 -0.86 17.84
CA SER A 225 -11.16 -1.86 17.26
C SER A 225 -10.48 -3.17 16.86
N ARG A 226 -9.17 -3.15 16.57
CA ARG A 226 -8.36 -4.36 16.28
C ARG A 226 -7.90 -5.05 17.55
N ARG A 227 -7.71 -4.31 18.66
CA ARG A 227 -7.21 -4.86 19.92
C ARG A 227 -8.30 -5.46 20.80
N ILE A 228 -9.51 -4.90 20.81
CA ILE A 228 -10.64 -5.41 21.61
C ILE A 228 -10.88 -6.92 21.36
N PRO A 229 -10.92 -7.43 20.11
CA PRO A 229 -11.17 -8.84 19.84
C PRO A 229 -10.05 -9.80 20.24
N LEU A 230 -8.87 -9.31 20.64
CA LEU A 230 -7.75 -10.15 21.09
C LEU A 230 -7.99 -10.76 22.48
N PHE A 231 -8.85 -10.13 23.30
CA PHE A 231 -9.14 -10.57 24.66
C PHE A 231 -10.65 -10.78 24.89
N PRO A 232 -11.34 -11.61 24.07
CA PRO A 232 -12.79 -11.70 24.10
C PRO A 232 -13.32 -12.16 25.44
N ASN A 233 -12.64 -13.11 26.10
CA ASN A 233 -13.02 -13.59 27.43
C ASN A 233 -13.03 -12.46 28.47
N LEU A 234 -12.00 -11.61 28.49
CA LEU A 234 -11.94 -10.47 29.40
C LEU A 234 -13.04 -9.45 29.09
N MET A 235 -13.24 -9.15 27.81
CA MET A 235 -14.21 -8.15 27.35
C MET A 235 -15.67 -8.57 27.54
N PHE A 236 -15.98 -9.87 27.56
CA PHE A 236 -17.35 -10.35 27.76
C PHE A 236 -17.65 -10.77 29.19
N ASN A 237 -16.71 -11.41 29.89
CA ASN A 237 -17.00 -12.10 31.16
C ASN A 237 -16.58 -11.31 32.40
N ASN A 238 -15.87 -10.19 32.25
CA ASN A 238 -15.56 -9.30 33.38
C ASN A 238 -16.54 -8.11 33.38
N PRO A 239 -17.28 -7.85 34.49
CA PRO A 239 -18.25 -6.77 34.56
C PRO A 239 -17.64 -5.37 34.37
N ASP A 240 -16.39 -5.16 34.82
CA ASP A 240 -15.72 -3.87 34.69
C ASP A 240 -15.34 -3.57 33.22
N TRP A 241 -15.01 -4.61 32.46
CA TRP A 241 -14.59 -4.50 31.06
C TRP A 241 -15.79 -4.55 30.11
N SER A 242 -16.73 -5.46 30.33
CA SER A 242 -17.93 -5.61 29.51
C SER A 242 -18.80 -4.36 29.50
N ALA A 243 -18.91 -3.64 30.63
CA ALA A 243 -19.61 -2.36 30.69
C ALA A 243 -19.00 -1.28 29.77
N ILE A 244 -17.72 -1.39 29.42
CA ILE A 244 -17.00 -0.43 28.58
C ILE A 244 -16.94 -0.91 27.14
N PHE A 245 -16.52 -2.16 26.90
CA PHE A 245 -16.17 -2.68 25.58
C PHE A 245 -17.24 -3.57 24.96
N ALA A 246 -18.21 -4.04 25.75
CA ALA A 246 -19.35 -4.84 25.29
C ALA A 246 -20.69 -4.42 25.94
N PRO A 247 -21.03 -3.12 26.04
CA PRO A 247 -22.17 -2.65 26.85
C PRO A 247 -23.53 -3.16 26.38
N ARG A 248 -23.62 -3.58 25.11
CA ARG A 248 -24.83 -4.15 24.49
C ARG A 248 -24.73 -5.67 24.28
N GLY A 249 -23.81 -6.34 24.98
CA GLY A 249 -23.52 -7.76 24.77
C GLY A 249 -22.75 -8.06 23.48
N ALA A 250 -22.21 -7.04 22.81
CA ALA A 250 -21.40 -7.17 21.61
C ALA A 250 -20.21 -6.21 21.67
N LEU A 251 -19.04 -6.66 21.21
CA LEU A 251 -17.81 -5.86 21.18
C LEU A 251 -18.00 -4.59 20.35
N LEU A 252 -17.51 -3.46 20.87
CA LEU A 252 -17.49 -2.21 20.13
C LEU A 252 -16.61 -2.31 18.88
N LYS A 253 -17.09 -1.73 17.78
CA LYS A 253 -16.40 -1.69 16.49
C LYS A 253 -15.91 -0.28 16.17
N GLN A 254 -15.04 -0.16 15.17
CA GLN A 254 -14.57 1.14 14.69
C GLN A 254 -15.77 2.08 14.41
N GLY A 255 -15.71 3.29 14.96
CA GLY A 255 -16.75 4.32 14.79
C GLY A 255 -17.89 4.27 15.81
N ASP A 256 -18.04 3.17 16.57
CA ASP A 256 -18.97 3.12 17.70
C ASP A 256 -18.55 4.13 18.79
N VAL A 257 -19.51 4.60 19.59
CA VAL A 257 -19.23 5.47 20.73
C VAL A 257 -18.85 4.62 21.94
N ILE A 258 -17.71 4.91 22.54
CA ILE A 258 -17.22 4.30 23.78
C ILE A 258 -17.27 5.33 24.91
N HIS A 259 -17.63 4.87 26.10
CA HIS A 259 -17.75 5.71 27.31
C HIS A 259 -16.87 5.16 28.43
N ARG A 260 -16.06 6.02 29.06
CA ARG A 260 -15.31 5.70 30.28
C ARG A 260 -15.61 6.73 31.37
N THR A 261 -16.90 6.89 31.68
CA THR A 261 -17.40 7.93 32.60
C THR A 261 -16.78 7.86 34.01
N ASN A 262 -16.43 6.66 34.50
CA ASN A 262 -15.70 6.51 35.75
C ASN A 262 -14.30 7.14 35.66
N LEU A 263 -13.56 6.86 34.58
CA LEU A 263 -12.25 7.49 34.35
C LEU A 263 -12.37 9.00 34.16
N SER A 264 -13.40 9.47 33.46
CA SER A 264 -13.68 10.90 33.31
C SER A 264 -13.82 11.60 34.67
N ARG A 265 -14.56 10.99 35.61
CA ARG A 265 -14.70 11.50 36.98
C ARG A 265 -13.36 11.47 37.73
N THR A 266 -12.61 10.38 37.65
CA THR A 266 -11.27 10.26 38.25
C THR A 266 -10.32 11.36 37.74
N LEU A 267 -10.23 11.54 36.42
CA LEU A 267 -9.39 12.57 35.81
C LEU A 267 -9.87 14.00 36.15
N SER A 268 -11.19 14.21 36.27
CA SER A 268 -11.73 15.50 36.71
C SER A 268 -11.31 15.84 38.14
N ILE A 269 -11.35 14.86 39.06
CA ILE A 269 -10.86 15.02 40.43
C ILE A 269 -9.36 15.32 40.43
N ILE A 270 -8.56 14.56 39.67
CA ILE A 270 -7.11 14.79 39.55
C ILE A 270 -6.80 16.17 38.94
N ALA A 271 -7.64 16.67 38.02
CA ALA A 271 -7.49 18.00 37.44
C ALA A 271 -7.73 19.11 38.48
N THR A 272 -8.69 18.92 39.41
CA THR A 272 -9.06 19.93 40.41
C THR A 272 -8.28 19.86 41.72
N GLU A 273 -8.01 18.65 42.21
CA GLU A 273 -7.36 18.40 43.51
C GLU A 273 -5.86 18.11 43.35
N GLY A 274 -5.39 17.92 42.12
CA GLY A 274 -4.00 17.62 41.80
C GLY A 274 -3.67 16.12 41.77
N PRO A 275 -2.42 15.78 41.45
CA PRO A 275 -1.97 14.40 41.24
C PRO A 275 -2.00 13.55 42.52
N GLU A 276 -1.84 14.16 43.70
CA GLU A 276 -1.90 13.46 45.00
C GLU A 276 -3.26 12.80 45.26
N ALA A 277 -4.34 13.29 44.65
CA ALA A 277 -5.67 12.69 44.78
C ALA A 277 -5.74 11.24 44.23
N PHE A 278 -4.81 10.85 43.35
CA PHE A 278 -4.69 9.47 42.88
C PHE A 278 -4.06 8.55 43.93
N TYR A 279 -3.10 9.07 44.69
CA TYR A 279 -2.29 8.31 45.65
C TYR A 279 -2.86 8.32 47.06
N LYS A 280 -3.75 9.27 47.37
CA LYS A 280 -4.37 9.44 48.69
C LYS A 280 -5.89 9.62 48.58
N GLY A 281 -6.60 9.25 49.65
CA GLY A 281 -8.04 9.47 49.74
C GLY A 281 -8.87 8.49 48.89
N PRO A 282 -10.08 8.89 48.44
CA PRO A 282 -11.07 7.94 47.92
C PRO A 282 -10.64 7.15 46.67
N ILE A 283 -9.81 7.73 45.80
CA ILE A 283 -9.32 7.04 44.59
C ILE A 283 -8.34 5.94 45.01
N ALA A 284 -7.38 6.26 45.88
CA ALA A 284 -6.41 5.30 46.43
C ALA A 284 -7.11 4.18 47.20
N ASP A 285 -8.08 4.50 48.05
CA ASP A 285 -8.89 3.53 48.79
C ASP A 285 -9.62 2.56 47.84
N SER A 286 -10.20 3.09 46.76
CA SER A 286 -10.89 2.29 45.75
C SER A 286 -9.92 1.39 44.97
N LEU A 287 -8.73 1.92 44.63
CA LEU A 287 -7.69 1.18 43.93
C LEU A 287 -7.20 0.00 44.78
N ILE A 288 -6.78 0.25 46.03
CA ILE A 288 -6.28 -0.78 46.95
C ILE A 288 -7.36 -1.84 47.21
N ARG A 289 -8.61 -1.41 47.43
CA ARG A 289 -9.73 -2.34 47.64
C ARG A 289 -9.92 -3.27 46.45
N LYS A 290 -9.85 -2.73 45.23
CA LYS A 290 -9.97 -3.53 44.00
C LYS A 290 -8.79 -4.49 43.85
N ILE A 291 -7.56 -4.01 44.02
CA ILE A 291 -6.34 -4.82 43.94
C ILE A 291 -6.43 -6.01 44.91
N ARG A 292 -6.72 -5.75 46.19
CA ARG A 292 -6.86 -6.80 47.22
C ARG A 292 -8.00 -7.76 46.94
N ALA A 293 -9.16 -7.26 46.49
CA ALA A 293 -10.30 -8.11 46.10
C ALA A 293 -9.96 -9.05 44.93
N THR A 294 -8.97 -8.70 44.12
CA THR A 294 -8.44 -9.53 43.03
C THR A 294 -7.15 -10.28 43.39
N GLY A 295 -6.85 -10.43 44.68
CA GLY A 295 -5.71 -11.21 45.19
C GLY A 295 -4.37 -10.47 45.26
N GLY A 296 -4.36 -9.14 45.06
CA GLY A 296 -3.14 -8.34 45.08
C GLY A 296 -2.65 -7.96 46.47
N ILE A 297 -1.37 -7.57 46.52
CA ILE A 297 -0.61 -7.35 47.75
C ILE A 297 -0.31 -5.88 48.05
N MET A 298 -0.71 -4.97 47.18
CA MET A 298 -0.47 -3.54 47.35
C MET A 298 -1.17 -2.97 48.59
N THR A 299 -0.49 -2.05 49.24
CA THR A 299 -0.92 -1.33 50.44
C THR A 299 -0.94 0.19 50.20
N GLN A 300 -1.53 0.93 51.13
CA GLN A 300 -1.51 2.40 51.09
C GLN A 300 -0.08 2.93 51.28
N ASP A 301 0.70 2.28 52.14
CA ASP A 301 2.11 2.62 52.36
C ASP A 301 2.93 2.52 51.07
N ASP A 302 2.60 1.57 50.18
CA ASP A 302 3.26 1.46 48.87
C ASP A 302 2.99 2.69 47.98
N LEU A 303 1.74 3.20 47.97
CA LEU A 303 1.36 4.41 47.21
C LEU A 303 1.98 5.69 47.80
N ASP A 304 2.07 5.75 49.13
CA ASP A 304 2.60 6.92 49.86
C ASP A 304 4.12 7.00 49.75
N ASN A 305 4.82 5.87 49.76
CA ASN A 305 6.28 5.81 49.70
C ASN A 305 6.85 5.83 48.27
N TYR A 306 6.02 5.71 47.24
CA TYR A 306 6.49 5.75 45.86
C TYR A 306 7.05 7.13 45.49
N SER A 307 8.25 7.13 44.93
CA SER A 307 8.91 8.33 44.39
C SER A 307 9.52 8.08 43.02
N VAL A 308 9.53 9.12 42.19
CA VAL A 308 10.20 9.11 40.88
C VAL A 308 11.69 9.42 41.03
N ASN A 309 12.50 8.86 40.14
CA ASN A 309 13.93 9.15 40.09
C ASN A 309 14.20 10.22 39.03
N VAL A 310 14.94 11.27 39.38
CA VAL A 310 15.35 12.32 38.44
C VAL A 310 16.87 12.37 38.37
N TYR A 311 17.42 12.15 37.19
CA TYR A 311 18.88 12.10 36.97
C TYR A 311 19.25 12.67 35.59
N THR A 312 20.54 12.89 35.34
CA THR A 312 21.03 13.37 34.04
C THR A 312 21.06 12.23 33.02
N ALA A 313 20.61 12.48 31.78
CA ALA A 313 20.59 11.46 30.74
C ALA A 313 21.98 10.87 30.46
N LEU A 314 22.01 9.59 30.09
CA LEU A 314 23.23 8.96 29.60
C LEU A 314 23.63 9.58 28.27
N GLU A 315 24.85 10.13 28.21
CA GLU A 315 25.37 10.85 27.04
C GLU A 315 26.24 9.90 26.19
N GLY A 316 25.88 9.75 24.92
CA GLY A 316 26.64 9.03 23.90
C GLY A 316 26.97 9.92 22.70
N SER A 317 27.83 9.43 21.81
CA SER A 317 28.17 10.13 20.56
C SER A 317 28.12 9.20 19.34
N TYR A 318 27.61 9.72 18.23
CA TYR A 318 27.52 8.99 16.96
C TYR A 318 27.57 9.96 15.77
N LEU A 319 28.50 9.77 14.83
CA LEU A 319 28.73 10.65 13.67
C LEU A 319 28.64 12.15 14.02
N ASP A 320 29.44 12.56 15.00
CA ASP A 320 29.54 13.94 15.53
C ASP A 320 28.25 14.50 16.17
N LYS A 321 27.21 13.69 16.33
CA LYS A 321 26.00 14.03 17.08
C LYS A 321 26.07 13.49 18.51
N LYS A 322 25.41 14.20 19.44
CA LYS A 322 25.29 13.80 20.84
C LYS A 322 23.93 13.13 21.05
N LEU A 323 23.93 11.98 21.70
CA LEU A 323 22.74 11.17 21.94
C LEU A 323 22.48 11.13 23.44
N TYR A 324 21.21 11.25 23.81
CA TYR A 324 20.75 11.25 25.19
C TYR A 324 19.64 10.23 25.38
N VAL A 325 19.85 9.28 26.28
CA VAL A 325 18.90 8.21 26.60
C VAL A 325 18.80 8.01 28.11
N PRO A 326 17.76 7.34 28.64
CA PRO A 326 17.75 6.88 30.03
C PRO A 326 18.91 5.93 30.31
N GLY A 327 19.30 5.85 31.58
CA GLY A 327 20.26 4.85 32.05
C GLY A 327 19.59 3.48 32.21
N ALA A 328 20.25 2.56 32.93
CA ALA A 328 19.59 1.35 33.42
C ALA A 328 18.30 1.75 34.19
N PRO A 329 17.17 1.01 34.01
CA PRO A 329 17.08 -0.33 33.45
C PRO A 329 16.79 -0.42 31.93
N THR A 330 17.14 0.61 31.13
CA THR A 330 16.96 0.58 29.66
C THR A 330 18.25 0.16 28.93
N SER A 331 18.16 -0.49 27.75
CA SER A 331 19.34 -1.02 27.01
C SER A 331 19.63 -0.29 25.69
N GLY A 332 20.11 0.97 25.78
CA GLY A 332 20.33 1.87 24.64
C GLY A 332 21.23 1.33 23.51
N PRO A 333 21.15 1.89 22.27
CA PRO A 333 21.81 1.33 21.09
C PRO A 333 23.17 1.95 20.72
N ALA A 334 24.06 1.17 20.07
CA ALA A 334 25.21 1.68 19.30
C ALA A 334 25.63 0.71 18.17
N TYR A 335 25.49 1.08 16.89
CA TYR A 335 26.23 0.46 15.76
C TYR A 335 26.24 1.39 14.51
N HIS A 336 27.22 1.26 13.62
CA HIS A 336 27.34 2.02 12.36
C HIS A 336 27.37 1.12 11.14
N LEU A 337 26.61 1.48 10.10
CA LEU A 337 26.52 0.74 8.83
C LEU A 337 26.51 1.74 7.68
N ASP A 338 27.60 1.82 6.91
CA ASP A 338 27.77 2.80 5.84
C ASP A 338 26.98 2.49 4.56
N GLU A 339 26.65 1.23 4.27
CA GLU A 339 26.07 0.81 2.98
C GLU A 339 24.83 -0.07 3.16
N VAL A 340 23.86 -0.01 2.24
CA VAL A 340 22.76 -1.00 2.19
C VAL A 340 23.26 -2.21 1.40
N SER A 341 23.84 -3.18 2.12
CA SER A 341 24.35 -4.43 1.54
C SER A 341 23.89 -5.63 2.36
N GLY A 342 23.87 -6.81 1.74
CA GLY A 342 23.57 -8.06 2.45
C GLY A 342 24.52 -8.32 3.62
N LEU A 343 25.77 -7.85 3.51
CA LEU A 343 26.75 -7.93 4.59
C LEU A 343 26.39 -7.00 5.76
N ASN A 344 25.94 -5.77 5.48
CA ASN A 344 25.58 -4.84 6.53
C ASN A 344 24.26 -5.22 7.21
N ALA A 345 23.30 -5.79 6.48
CA ALA A 345 22.11 -6.40 7.08
C ALA A 345 22.50 -7.56 8.02
N HIS A 346 23.48 -8.38 7.63
CA HIS A 346 24.00 -9.45 8.48
C HIS A 346 24.67 -8.90 9.75
N ARG A 347 25.59 -7.95 9.62
CA ARG A 347 26.26 -7.30 10.77
C ARG A 347 25.28 -6.62 11.72
N LEU A 348 24.20 -6.03 11.21
CA LEU A 348 23.13 -5.46 12.03
C LEU A 348 22.50 -6.53 12.94
N VAL A 349 22.11 -7.66 12.35
CA VAL A 349 21.45 -8.75 13.09
C VAL A 349 22.40 -9.36 14.12
N GLU A 350 23.67 -9.58 13.76
CA GLU A 350 24.68 -10.08 14.69
C GLU A 350 24.93 -9.12 15.86
N ALA A 351 24.97 -7.81 15.58
CA ALA A 351 25.09 -6.79 16.62
C ALA A 351 23.89 -6.78 17.58
N LEU A 352 22.67 -6.95 17.06
CA LEU A 352 21.46 -7.06 17.87
C LEU A 352 21.56 -8.27 18.81
N LYS A 353 21.99 -9.44 18.32
CA LYS A 353 22.16 -10.66 19.14
C LYS A 353 23.11 -10.44 20.31
N PHE A 354 24.27 -9.81 20.07
CA PHE A 354 25.19 -9.45 21.15
C PHE A 354 24.60 -8.43 22.13
N GLY A 355 23.87 -7.43 21.64
CA GLY A 355 23.17 -6.46 22.49
C GLY A 355 22.13 -7.11 23.40
N PHE A 356 21.30 -8.01 22.86
CA PHE A 356 20.30 -8.74 23.64
C PHE A 356 20.93 -9.76 24.60
N ALA A 357 22.07 -10.37 24.25
CA ALA A 357 22.82 -11.21 25.17
C ALA A 357 23.41 -10.39 26.35
N ALA A 358 23.89 -9.17 26.08
CA ALA A 358 24.35 -8.27 27.13
C ALA A 358 23.19 -7.78 28.03
N ARG A 359 22.02 -7.53 27.44
CA ARG A 359 20.78 -7.12 28.15
C ARG A 359 20.38 -8.08 29.27
N THR A 360 20.73 -9.37 29.18
CA THR A 360 20.37 -10.37 30.22
C THR A 360 20.99 -10.07 31.59
N ARG A 361 21.95 -9.13 31.66
CA ARG A 361 22.70 -8.76 32.87
C ARG A 361 22.29 -7.41 33.48
N ILE A 362 21.28 -6.74 32.91
CA ILE A 362 20.78 -5.44 33.38
C ILE A 362 19.71 -5.64 34.46
N SER A 363 19.69 -4.77 35.48
CA SER A 363 18.66 -4.73 36.54
C SER A 363 18.43 -3.30 37.04
N ASP A 364 17.52 -3.16 38.02
CA ASP A 364 17.41 -1.93 38.81
C ASP A 364 18.75 -1.64 39.54
N PRO A 365 19.42 -0.52 39.26
CA PRO A 365 20.69 -0.18 39.91
C PRO A 365 20.53 0.09 41.41
N ALA A 366 19.34 0.50 41.88
CA ALA A 366 19.10 0.76 43.30
C ALA A 366 19.13 -0.53 44.15
N MET A 367 18.96 -1.70 43.51
CA MET A 367 18.84 -3.00 44.18
C MET A 367 20.11 -3.86 44.05
N ARG A 368 21.22 -3.31 43.52
CA ARG A 368 22.48 -4.03 43.32
C ARG A 368 23.67 -3.28 43.90
N ASN A 369 24.59 -4.05 44.47
CA ASN A 369 25.86 -3.52 44.97
C ASN A 369 26.94 -3.40 43.88
N ASP A 370 26.81 -4.18 42.80
CA ASP A 370 27.74 -4.19 41.67
C ASP A 370 27.01 -3.73 40.40
N THR A 371 27.35 -2.54 39.91
CA THR A 371 26.82 -1.94 38.69
C THR A 371 27.80 -2.01 37.52
N THR A 372 28.98 -2.61 37.70
CA THR A 372 30.11 -2.53 36.76
C THR A 372 29.73 -2.93 35.34
N ILE A 373 28.96 -4.02 35.20
CA ILE A 373 28.50 -4.50 33.88
C ILE A 373 27.56 -3.49 33.21
N MET A 374 26.65 -2.85 33.95
CA MET A 374 25.74 -1.84 33.39
C MET A 374 26.49 -0.59 32.95
N ASP A 375 27.56 -0.25 33.68
CA ASP A 375 28.44 0.86 33.38
C ASP A 375 29.36 0.58 32.17
N GLU A 376 29.66 -0.69 31.87
CA GLU A 376 30.51 -1.08 30.74
C GLU A 376 29.76 -1.27 29.41
N ILE A 377 28.53 -1.79 29.42
CA ILE A 377 27.79 -2.23 28.21
C ILE A 377 27.64 -1.11 27.15
N HIS A 378 27.55 0.15 27.58
CA HIS A 378 27.32 1.30 26.69
C HIS A 378 28.62 1.95 26.19
N THR A 379 29.78 1.44 26.59
CA THR A 379 31.10 2.02 26.26
C THR A 379 31.60 1.61 24.87
N LYS A 380 32.49 2.42 24.29
CA LYS A 380 33.12 2.08 22.98
C LYS A 380 34.06 0.89 23.11
N GLU A 381 34.67 0.73 24.27
CA GLU A 381 35.56 -0.36 24.64
C GLU A 381 34.82 -1.71 24.60
N PHE A 382 33.60 -1.75 25.18
CA PHE A 382 32.73 -2.92 25.07
C PHE A 382 32.33 -3.20 23.62
N ALA A 383 31.95 -2.15 22.86
CA ALA A 383 31.62 -2.31 21.45
C ALA A 383 32.79 -2.86 20.61
N ASP A 384 34.03 -2.45 20.89
CA ASP A 384 35.24 -2.94 20.24
C ASP A 384 35.55 -4.40 20.59
N LEU A 385 35.22 -4.84 21.82
CA LEU A 385 35.30 -6.25 22.21
C LEU A 385 34.30 -7.09 21.40
N ILE A 386 33.06 -6.62 21.27
CA ILE A 386 32.01 -7.30 20.48
C ILE A 386 32.38 -7.34 19.00
N ARG A 387 32.90 -6.23 18.45
CA ARG A 387 33.25 -6.15 17.02
C ARG A 387 34.26 -7.21 16.58
N LYS A 388 35.20 -7.60 17.46
CA LYS A 388 36.17 -8.67 17.18
C LYS A 388 35.53 -10.05 17.02
N ASN A 389 34.35 -10.24 17.58
CA ASN A 389 33.59 -11.48 17.54
C ASN A 389 32.48 -11.46 16.47
N LEU A 390 32.35 -10.39 15.67
CA LEU A 390 31.46 -10.40 14.53
C LEU A 390 32.10 -11.17 13.37
N THR A 391 31.43 -12.21 12.89
CA THR A 391 31.76 -12.88 11.62
C THR A 391 30.97 -12.27 10.48
N ASP A 392 31.50 -12.29 9.26
CA ASP A 392 30.87 -11.69 8.08
C ASP A 392 30.16 -12.71 7.17
N ASP A 393 30.51 -13.99 7.33
CA ASP A 393 30.16 -15.10 6.45
C ASP A 393 29.02 -15.98 7.02
N ARG A 394 28.79 -15.95 8.33
CA ARG A 394 27.81 -16.81 9.01
C ARG A 394 27.28 -16.21 10.31
N THR A 395 26.08 -16.61 10.68
CA THR A 395 25.54 -16.46 12.04
C THR A 395 25.88 -17.68 12.89
N HIS A 396 25.79 -17.56 14.22
CA HIS A 396 26.12 -18.62 15.16
C HIS A 396 24.90 -19.10 15.94
N SER A 397 25.07 -20.22 16.66
CA SER A 397 24.08 -20.64 17.66
C SER A 397 24.03 -19.64 18.80
N ALA A 398 22.92 -19.61 19.53
CA ALA A 398 22.70 -18.59 20.54
C ALA A 398 23.73 -18.63 21.68
N GLU A 399 24.33 -19.79 21.97
CA GLU A 399 25.37 -19.98 22.98
C GLU A 399 26.65 -19.18 22.66
N TYR A 400 26.93 -18.92 21.38
CA TYR A 400 28.07 -18.11 20.94
C TYR A 400 28.04 -16.69 21.51
N TYR A 401 26.85 -16.11 21.61
CA TYR A 401 26.65 -14.75 22.11
C TYR A 401 26.69 -14.68 23.64
N ASN A 402 26.85 -15.83 24.32
CA ASN A 402 26.98 -15.98 25.77
C ASN A 402 25.82 -15.35 26.59
N PRO A 403 24.54 -15.67 26.27
CA PRO A 403 23.42 -15.29 27.13
C PRO A 403 23.53 -16.05 28.45
N LEU A 404 23.32 -15.33 29.56
CA LEU A 404 23.31 -15.99 30.88
C LEU A 404 21.92 -16.43 31.31
N PHE A 405 20.91 -15.67 30.90
CA PHE A 405 19.54 -15.82 31.36
C PHE A 405 18.54 -15.49 30.27
N ASP A 406 17.31 -15.97 30.46
CA ASP A 406 16.17 -15.52 29.69
C ASP A 406 15.65 -14.17 30.23
N ALA A 407 15.14 -13.35 29.32
CA ALA A 407 14.56 -12.05 29.63
C ALA A 407 13.10 -12.02 29.16
N PRO A 408 12.16 -11.52 29.98
CA PRO A 408 10.77 -11.40 29.58
C PRO A 408 10.62 -10.55 28.31
N GLU A 409 9.69 -10.95 27.44
CA GLU A 409 9.22 -10.10 26.36
C GLU A 409 8.18 -9.12 26.90
N ASP A 410 8.52 -7.84 26.95
CA ASP A 410 7.57 -6.78 27.29
C ASP A 410 6.74 -6.40 26.06
N HIS A 411 5.51 -5.91 26.28
CA HIS A 411 4.59 -5.54 25.21
C HIS A 411 3.93 -4.18 25.54
N GLY A 412 2.88 -3.78 24.79
CA GLY A 412 1.97 -2.67 25.12
C GLY A 412 2.63 -1.38 25.62
N THR A 413 3.13 -0.57 24.69
CA THR A 413 3.81 0.70 24.99
C THR A 413 3.24 1.79 24.08
N SER A 414 3.38 3.05 24.45
CA SER A 414 3.19 4.19 23.54
C SER A 414 4.37 5.17 23.67
N HIS A 415 4.63 5.91 22.60
CA HIS A 415 5.68 6.92 22.56
C HIS A 415 5.17 8.28 22.10
N ILE A 416 5.69 9.35 22.69
CA ILE A 416 5.38 10.73 22.33
C ILE A 416 6.68 11.52 22.19
N SER A 417 6.86 12.19 21.07
CA SER A 417 7.99 13.10 20.83
C SER A 417 7.47 14.52 20.63
N VAL A 418 8.06 15.49 21.33
CA VAL A 418 7.64 16.90 21.31
C VAL A 418 8.84 17.81 21.20
N VAL A 419 8.70 18.89 20.42
CA VAL A 419 9.58 20.06 20.49
C VAL A 419 8.73 21.33 20.47
N ASP A 420 9.14 22.35 21.22
CA ASP A 420 8.51 23.66 21.19
C ASP A 420 9.36 24.73 20.48
N ARG A 421 8.81 25.95 20.38
CA ARG A 421 9.44 27.11 19.74
C ARG A 421 10.70 27.58 20.45
N ASP A 422 10.78 27.37 21.75
CA ASP A 422 11.88 27.84 22.59
C ASP A 422 13.05 26.82 22.54
N GLY A 423 12.84 25.67 21.87
CA GLY A 423 13.82 24.62 21.67
C GLY A 423 13.82 23.57 22.78
N MET A 424 12.87 23.62 23.72
CA MET A 424 12.68 22.51 24.65
C MET A 424 12.17 21.29 23.89
N ALA A 425 12.75 20.13 24.18
CA ALA A 425 12.34 18.88 23.56
C ALA A 425 12.08 17.80 24.60
N VAL A 426 11.08 16.97 24.33
CA VAL A 426 10.63 15.91 25.23
C VAL A 426 10.46 14.63 24.43
N SER A 427 11.04 13.56 24.94
CA SER A 427 10.86 12.19 24.45
C SER A 427 10.27 11.37 25.60
N LEU A 428 9.02 10.93 25.45
CA LEU A 428 8.25 10.25 26.50
C LEU A 428 7.86 8.86 26.01
N THR A 429 8.28 7.82 26.74
CA THR A 429 7.79 6.46 26.50
C THR A 429 7.08 5.97 27.76
N HIS A 430 5.83 5.56 27.64
CA HIS A 430 5.00 5.11 28.75
C HIS A 430 4.22 3.85 28.40
N THR A 431 3.88 3.06 29.41
CA THR A 431 3.39 1.70 29.21
C THR A 431 2.54 1.23 30.40
N VAL A 432 1.63 0.29 30.14
CA VAL A 432 1.01 -0.56 31.18
C VAL A 432 1.52 -2.01 31.10
N ASN A 433 2.71 -2.18 30.50
CA ASN A 433 3.27 -3.43 30.04
C ASN A 433 2.37 -4.14 29.02
N THR A 434 1.77 -5.27 29.32
CA THR A 434 1.07 -6.07 28.31
C THR A 434 -0.27 -5.46 27.89
N VAL A 435 -0.75 -5.83 26.69
CA VAL A 435 -1.97 -5.23 26.10
C VAL A 435 -3.17 -5.45 27.04
N PHE A 436 -3.73 -4.36 27.58
CA PHE A 436 -4.80 -4.36 28.60
C PHE A 436 -4.47 -5.03 29.94
N ALA A 437 -3.20 -5.31 30.22
CA ALA A 437 -2.77 -6.08 31.37
C ALA A 437 -2.01 -5.21 32.39
N SER A 438 -1.31 -5.86 33.33
CA SER A 438 -0.73 -5.22 34.51
C SER A 438 0.79 -5.44 34.59
N GLN A 439 1.45 -4.61 35.37
CA GLN A 439 2.82 -4.16 35.18
C GLN A 439 3.90 -5.13 35.69
N MET A 440 3.56 -6.06 36.58
CA MET A 440 4.52 -6.98 37.21
C MET A 440 5.05 -8.07 36.26
N ASP A 441 4.48 -8.23 35.07
CA ASP A 441 4.92 -9.21 34.05
C ASP A 441 6.32 -8.89 33.47
N ASP A 442 6.84 -7.67 33.68
CA ASP A 442 8.19 -7.31 33.27
C ASP A 442 9.27 -7.89 34.19
N PHE A 443 8.87 -8.51 35.32
CA PHE A 443 9.78 -9.29 36.14
C PHE A 443 9.90 -10.73 35.65
N SER A 444 11.11 -11.27 35.77
CA SER A 444 11.40 -12.67 35.58
C SER A 444 10.73 -13.53 36.68
N VAL A 445 10.03 -14.61 36.31
CA VAL A 445 9.43 -15.55 37.27
C VAL A 445 10.35 -16.75 37.47
N PRO A 446 10.83 -17.05 38.69
CA PRO A 446 11.68 -18.21 38.93
C PRO A 446 10.97 -19.54 38.66
N GLY A 447 11.76 -20.57 38.34
CA GLY A 447 11.32 -21.95 38.54
C GLY A 447 11.07 -22.76 37.27
N THR A 448 11.20 -22.21 36.07
CA THR A 448 11.27 -23.04 34.85
C THR A 448 12.15 -22.38 33.80
N PRO A 449 13.15 -23.09 33.25
CA PRO A 449 13.86 -22.58 32.10
C PRO A 449 12.92 -22.53 30.89
N ASN A 450 13.22 -21.65 29.94
CA ASN A 450 12.47 -21.62 28.70
C ASN A 450 12.70 -22.90 27.86
N THR A 451 12.03 -23.00 26.71
CA THR A 451 12.14 -24.15 25.79
C THR A 451 13.58 -24.45 25.33
N PHE A 452 14.52 -23.52 25.55
CA PHE A 452 15.93 -23.62 25.18
C PHE A 452 16.86 -23.86 26.38
N GLY A 453 16.32 -24.07 27.59
CA GLY A 453 17.10 -24.39 28.78
C GLY A 453 17.70 -23.19 29.52
N LEU A 454 17.39 -21.95 29.09
CA LEU A 454 17.82 -20.75 29.79
C LEU A 454 16.93 -20.46 30.99
N TRP A 455 17.57 -20.22 32.13
CA TRP A 455 16.86 -19.82 33.33
C TRP A 455 16.48 -18.34 33.28
N PRO A 456 15.29 -17.98 33.81
CA PRO A 456 14.86 -16.59 33.91
C PRO A 456 15.87 -15.77 34.71
N SER A 457 16.06 -14.50 34.32
CA SER A 457 17.12 -13.68 34.90
C SER A 457 16.90 -13.37 36.40
N PRO A 458 17.78 -13.83 37.31
CA PRO A 458 17.68 -13.52 38.73
C PRO A 458 17.97 -12.05 39.01
N PHE A 459 18.63 -11.36 38.08
CA PHE A 459 18.80 -9.91 38.11
C PHE A 459 17.45 -9.17 38.06
N ASN A 460 16.42 -9.80 37.50
CA ASN A 460 15.12 -9.20 37.27
C ASN A 460 13.98 -9.96 37.98
N TYR A 461 14.25 -10.66 39.08
CA TYR A 461 13.18 -11.22 39.92
C TYR A 461 12.44 -10.13 40.72
N PRO A 462 11.15 -10.34 41.07
CA PRO A 462 10.41 -9.42 41.92
C PRO A 462 11.03 -9.33 43.32
N GLU A 463 11.26 -8.10 43.76
CA GLU A 463 11.76 -7.76 45.10
C GLU A 463 11.02 -6.52 45.61
N PRO A 464 10.82 -6.36 46.92
CA PRO A 464 10.15 -5.18 47.49
C PRO A 464 10.76 -3.86 46.99
N GLY A 465 9.94 -2.98 46.41
CA GLY A 465 10.36 -1.65 45.94
C GLY A 465 11.21 -1.62 44.66
N LYS A 466 11.53 -2.79 44.08
CA LYS A 466 12.35 -2.89 42.86
C LYS A 466 11.56 -2.44 41.63
N ARG A 467 12.24 -1.83 40.66
CA ARG A 467 11.71 -1.52 39.32
C ARG A 467 12.01 -2.67 38.36
N PRO A 468 11.04 -3.08 37.52
CA PRO A 468 11.30 -4.11 36.52
C PRO A 468 12.11 -3.57 35.34
N LEU A 469 12.80 -4.48 34.64
CA LEU A 469 13.51 -4.19 33.39
C LEU A 469 12.56 -3.56 32.35
N SER A 470 13.08 -2.70 31.45
CA SER A 470 12.27 -2.04 30.43
C SER A 470 12.95 -2.03 29.06
N SER A 471 12.18 -2.21 27.98
CA SER A 471 12.67 -2.07 26.61
C SER A 471 12.55 -0.65 26.02
N THR A 472 12.06 0.30 26.80
CA THR A 472 11.78 1.67 26.33
C THR A 472 13.05 2.49 26.11
N VAL A 473 13.14 3.22 24.99
CA VAL A 473 14.27 4.13 24.68
C VAL A 473 13.76 5.50 24.21
N PRO A 474 13.33 6.40 25.11
CA PRO A 474 13.07 7.79 24.77
C PRO A 474 14.38 8.53 24.51
N LEU A 475 14.68 8.74 23.24
CA LEU A 475 15.92 9.32 22.74
C LEU A 475 15.77 10.79 22.38
N ILE A 476 16.79 11.58 22.72
CA ILE A 476 17.02 12.92 22.19
C ILE A 476 18.40 12.96 21.51
N ILE A 477 18.51 13.64 20.38
CA ILE A 477 19.77 13.88 19.68
C ILE A 477 19.98 15.37 19.48
N GLU A 478 21.22 15.80 19.71
CA GLU A 478 21.72 17.12 19.36
C GLU A 478 22.78 17.04 18.26
N ASN A 479 22.85 18.12 17.49
CA ASN A 479 23.99 18.37 16.62
C ASN A 479 25.25 18.69 17.45
N ALA A 480 26.42 18.64 16.81
CA ALA A 480 27.70 18.94 17.45
C ALA A 480 27.72 20.33 18.14
N ASP A 481 27.00 21.30 17.56
CA ASP A 481 26.87 22.67 18.04
C ASP A 481 25.90 22.83 19.23
N GLY A 482 25.26 21.74 19.68
CA GLY A 482 24.28 21.73 20.77
C GLY A 482 22.85 22.10 20.34
N SER A 483 22.60 22.35 19.06
CA SER A 483 21.25 22.58 18.55
C SER A 483 20.43 21.27 18.56
N PHE A 484 19.13 21.39 18.89
CA PHE A 484 18.22 20.25 18.85
C PHE A 484 18.13 19.69 17.43
N TYR A 485 18.33 18.38 17.30
CA TYR A 485 18.20 17.66 16.03
C TYR A 485 16.96 16.77 16.03
N LEU A 486 16.82 15.87 17.02
CA LEU A 486 15.81 14.81 17.01
C LEU A 486 15.25 14.52 18.41
N ALA A 487 13.94 14.31 18.50
CA ALA A 487 13.31 13.56 19.59
C ALA A 487 12.63 12.34 18.96
N ALA A 488 12.94 11.15 19.47
CA ALA A 488 12.44 9.91 18.92
C ALA A 488 12.32 8.81 19.98
N GLY A 489 11.53 7.81 19.65
CA GLY A 489 11.35 6.60 20.45
C GLY A 489 10.17 5.81 19.88
N GLY A 490 9.77 4.75 20.55
CA GLY A 490 8.69 3.93 20.02
C GLY A 490 8.04 2.99 21.01
N SER A 491 7.06 2.26 20.46
CA SER A 491 6.38 1.15 21.10
C SER A 491 6.66 -0.17 20.40
N GLY A 492 6.38 -1.28 21.08
CA GLY A 492 6.58 -2.64 20.55
C GLY A 492 7.45 -3.54 21.41
N GLY A 493 7.64 -3.22 22.70
CA GLY A 493 8.43 -4.06 23.60
C GLY A 493 9.90 -4.15 23.19
N SER A 494 10.45 -5.37 23.19
CA SER A 494 11.80 -5.66 22.72
C SER A 494 12.06 -5.19 21.27
N LEU A 495 11.02 -5.06 20.44
CA LEU A 495 11.15 -4.57 19.06
C LEU A 495 11.54 -3.08 18.99
N ILE A 496 11.34 -2.31 20.08
CA ILE A 496 11.68 -0.88 20.14
C ILE A 496 13.16 -0.66 19.83
N PHE A 497 14.04 -1.49 20.38
CA PHE A 497 15.49 -1.36 20.23
C PHE A 497 15.94 -1.46 18.76
N SER A 498 15.58 -2.55 18.10
CA SER A 498 15.98 -2.77 16.71
C SER A 498 15.30 -1.78 15.77
N ALA A 499 14.04 -1.41 16.03
CA ALA A 499 13.31 -0.46 15.22
C ALA A 499 13.90 0.95 15.31
N LEU A 500 14.15 1.45 16.53
CA LEU A 500 14.74 2.77 16.74
C LEU A 500 16.16 2.84 16.16
N LEU A 501 17.00 1.83 16.41
CA LEU A 501 18.35 1.76 15.84
C LEU A 501 18.34 1.88 14.31
N GLN A 502 17.47 1.14 13.62
CA GLN A 502 17.37 1.20 12.16
C GLN A 502 16.86 2.55 11.66
N VAL A 503 15.89 3.17 12.34
CA VAL A 503 15.43 4.53 12.00
C VAL A 503 16.58 5.53 12.13
N LEU A 504 17.35 5.46 13.20
CA LEU A 504 18.52 6.31 13.41
C LEU A 504 19.57 6.09 12.31
N LEU A 505 19.92 4.84 12.03
CA LEU A 505 20.88 4.51 10.96
C LEU A 505 20.44 5.09 9.61
N ASN A 506 19.15 5.01 9.29
CA ASN A 506 18.62 5.56 8.05
C ASN A 506 18.66 7.10 8.04
N LEU A 507 18.28 7.76 9.13
CA LEU A 507 18.36 9.22 9.28
C LEU A 507 19.79 9.73 9.13
N MET A 508 20.75 9.06 9.77
CA MET A 508 22.16 9.43 9.76
C MET A 508 22.81 9.27 8.39
N LYS A 509 22.25 8.43 7.50
CA LYS A 509 22.62 8.33 6.08
C LYS A 509 22.09 9.49 5.23
N GLY A 510 21.34 10.42 5.80
CA GLY A 510 20.67 11.50 5.08
C GLY A 510 19.32 11.09 4.48
N THR A 511 18.76 9.95 4.88
CA THR A 511 17.40 9.58 4.49
C THR A 511 16.41 10.51 5.20
N ASN A 512 15.39 11.01 4.49
CA ASN A 512 14.35 11.80 5.13
C ASN A 512 13.60 10.96 6.19
N ALA A 513 13.06 11.63 7.21
CA ALA A 513 12.48 10.96 8.37
C ALA A 513 11.25 10.09 8.05
N LEU A 514 10.43 10.42 7.04
CA LEU A 514 9.36 9.54 6.60
C LEU A 514 9.92 8.22 6.07
N SER A 515 10.85 8.31 5.12
CA SER A 515 11.47 7.16 4.50
C SER A 515 12.25 6.32 5.52
N ALA A 516 12.89 6.96 6.51
CA ALA A 516 13.57 6.25 7.59
C ALA A 516 12.59 5.44 8.47
N VAL A 517 11.43 6.00 8.81
CA VAL A 517 10.40 5.33 9.62
C VAL A 517 9.66 4.25 8.84
N GLU A 518 9.34 4.48 7.57
CA GLU A 518 8.58 3.54 6.72
C GLU A 518 9.45 2.45 6.05
N TYR A 519 10.77 2.55 6.16
CA TYR A 519 11.68 1.50 5.69
C TYR A 519 11.40 0.20 6.46
N GLY A 520 11.40 -0.94 5.76
CA GLY A 520 11.21 -2.25 6.38
C GLY A 520 12.29 -2.52 7.42
N ARG A 521 11.96 -3.25 8.48
CA ARG A 521 12.86 -3.47 9.63
C ARG A 521 13.19 -4.94 9.81
N LEU A 522 14.38 -5.17 10.36
CA LEU A 522 14.81 -6.45 10.92
C LEU A 522 14.72 -6.44 12.44
N HIS A 523 14.49 -7.59 13.04
CA HIS A 523 14.57 -7.77 14.48
C HIS A 523 15.09 -9.16 14.81
N ASP A 524 15.99 -9.24 15.77
CA ASP A 524 16.47 -10.48 16.36
C ASP A 524 16.83 -10.19 17.81
N GLN A 525 16.32 -11.01 18.71
CA GLN A 525 16.53 -10.88 20.15
C GLN A 525 17.13 -12.16 20.74
N LEU A 526 17.90 -12.90 19.93
CA LEU A 526 18.57 -14.15 20.26
C LEU A 526 17.64 -15.36 20.41
N TYR A 527 16.57 -15.25 21.22
CA TYR A 527 15.56 -16.29 21.41
C TYR A 527 14.14 -15.74 21.19
N PRO A 528 13.25 -16.48 20.48
CA PRO A 528 13.56 -17.67 19.68
C PRO A 528 14.60 -17.35 18.58
N PRO A 529 15.40 -18.33 18.11
CA PRO A 529 16.49 -18.10 17.16
C PRO A 529 15.95 -17.86 15.74
N VAL A 530 15.25 -16.75 15.59
CA VAL A 530 14.56 -16.30 14.38
C VAL A 530 14.86 -14.83 14.18
N THR A 531 15.17 -14.47 12.95
CA THR A 531 15.28 -13.07 12.54
C THR A 531 13.96 -12.69 11.90
N LEU A 532 13.21 -11.80 12.55
CA LEU A 532 11.97 -11.25 11.99
C LEU A 532 12.32 -10.16 10.98
N ALA A 533 11.67 -10.20 9.82
CA ALA A 533 11.79 -9.18 8.80
C ALA A 533 10.40 -8.67 8.40
N ASP A 534 10.27 -7.37 8.17
CA ASP A 534 9.05 -6.82 7.57
C ASP A 534 8.89 -7.27 6.11
N SER A 535 7.64 -7.45 5.67
CA SER A 535 7.30 -7.86 4.30
C SER A 535 7.71 -6.86 3.20
N THR A 536 8.18 -5.66 3.57
CA THR A 536 8.71 -4.65 2.64
C THR A 536 10.23 -4.64 2.59
N TYR A 537 10.90 -5.45 3.41
CA TYR A 537 12.36 -5.54 3.40
C TYR A 537 12.84 -6.14 2.06
N PRO A 538 13.90 -5.60 1.43
CA PRO A 538 14.31 -6.06 0.10
C PRO A 538 14.67 -7.56 0.07
N ASP A 539 14.05 -8.31 -0.85
CA ASP A 539 14.23 -9.77 -0.98
C ASP A 539 15.70 -10.18 -1.17
N GLU A 540 16.48 -9.40 -1.93
CA GLU A 540 17.91 -9.62 -2.14
C GLU A 540 18.69 -9.62 -0.82
N LEU A 541 18.33 -8.74 0.11
CA LEU A 541 18.96 -8.67 1.43
C LEU A 541 18.51 -9.83 2.32
N LEU A 542 17.25 -10.26 2.21
CA LEU A 542 16.74 -11.43 2.92
C LEU A 542 17.44 -12.70 2.46
N ASP A 543 17.67 -12.86 1.16
CA ASP A 543 18.42 -13.98 0.61
C ASP A 543 19.88 -13.94 1.05
N ALA A 544 20.50 -12.77 1.11
CA ALA A 544 21.85 -12.60 1.64
C ALA A 544 21.96 -12.97 3.13
N LEU A 545 20.90 -12.73 3.93
CA LEU A 545 20.82 -13.18 5.32
C LEU A 545 20.68 -14.70 5.41
N ARG A 546 19.78 -15.30 4.61
CA ARG A 546 19.58 -16.76 4.55
C ARG A 546 20.85 -17.50 4.12
N GLN A 547 21.58 -16.96 3.14
CA GLN A 547 22.85 -17.53 2.68
C GLN A 547 23.92 -17.57 3.79
N ARG A 548 23.84 -16.65 4.77
CA ARG A 548 24.71 -16.60 5.95
C ARG A 548 24.14 -17.37 7.16
N GLY A 549 23.10 -18.17 6.95
CA GLY A 549 22.52 -19.07 7.96
C GLY A 549 21.46 -18.46 8.85
N HIS A 550 21.02 -17.22 8.62
CA HIS A 550 19.94 -16.60 9.42
C HIS A 550 18.59 -17.26 9.13
N ASN A 551 17.86 -17.60 10.20
CA ASN A 551 16.50 -18.14 10.11
C ASN A 551 15.49 -17.00 9.98
N VAL A 552 15.25 -16.55 8.75
CA VAL A 552 14.45 -15.36 8.46
C VAL A 552 12.96 -15.69 8.36
N THR A 553 12.15 -15.09 9.23
CA THR A 553 10.68 -15.11 9.16
C THR A 553 10.15 -13.76 8.71
N VAL A 554 9.44 -13.75 7.58
CA VAL A 554 8.85 -12.52 7.02
C VAL A 554 7.46 -12.32 7.61
N MET A 555 7.22 -11.13 8.16
CA MET A 555 5.98 -10.77 8.83
C MET A 555 5.30 -9.61 8.10
N ASP A 556 3.96 -9.63 8.05
CA ASP A 556 3.20 -8.54 7.46
C ASP A 556 3.48 -7.24 8.22
N ILE A 557 3.97 -6.22 7.50
CA ILE A 557 4.25 -4.90 8.05
C ILE A 557 2.98 -4.20 8.61
N ASN A 558 1.78 -4.68 8.27
CA ASN A 558 0.50 -4.21 8.81
C ASN A 558 0.12 -4.80 10.17
N ARG A 559 0.89 -5.76 10.71
CA ARG A 559 0.64 -6.32 12.05
C ARG A 559 0.83 -5.31 13.20
N VAL A 560 1.38 -4.13 12.91
CA VAL A 560 1.73 -3.06 13.87
C VAL A 560 2.53 -3.64 15.04
N ALA A 561 3.77 -4.05 14.75
CA ALA A 561 4.66 -4.68 15.73
C ALA A 561 5.50 -3.65 16.50
N ALA A 562 6.03 -2.63 15.82
CA ALA A 562 6.75 -1.53 16.44
C ALA A 562 6.39 -0.19 15.78
N VAL A 563 6.04 0.82 16.58
CA VAL A 563 5.66 2.15 16.10
C VAL A 563 6.70 3.16 16.59
N ILE A 564 7.37 3.83 15.66
CA ILE A 564 8.37 4.86 15.98
C ILE A 564 7.76 6.22 15.69
N ASN A 565 7.75 7.11 16.69
CA ASN A 565 7.38 8.51 16.49
C ASN A 565 8.63 9.37 16.52
N VAL A 566 8.67 10.38 15.66
CA VAL A 566 9.84 11.23 15.46
C VAL A 566 9.43 12.67 15.30
N VAL A 567 10.13 13.57 15.98
CA VAL A 567 10.13 15.01 15.69
C VAL A 567 11.56 15.42 15.40
N ILE A 568 11.80 15.95 14.19
CA ILE A 568 13.13 16.36 13.71
C ILE A 568 13.13 17.84 13.33
N ARG A 569 14.20 18.56 13.68
CA ARG A 569 14.43 19.91 13.20
C ARG A 569 15.43 19.89 12.05
N GLN A 570 15.03 20.46 10.92
CA GLN A 570 15.88 20.60 9.73
C GLN A 570 16.80 21.82 9.87
N ASP A 571 17.89 21.84 9.09
CA ASP A 571 18.86 22.94 9.09
C ASP A 571 18.24 24.29 8.68
N ASN A 572 17.16 24.27 7.89
CA ASN A 572 16.39 25.46 7.51
C ASN A 572 15.47 26.00 8.64
N GLY A 573 15.52 25.38 9.83
CA GLY A 573 14.72 25.74 11.01
C GLY A 573 13.33 25.09 11.08
N THR A 574 12.88 24.44 10.00
CA THR A 574 11.56 23.77 9.92
C THR A 574 11.55 22.51 10.78
N ILE A 575 10.45 22.29 11.48
CA ILE A 575 10.20 21.11 12.30
C ILE A 575 9.32 20.15 11.51
N HIS A 576 9.77 18.91 11.40
CA HIS A 576 9.00 17.84 10.78
C HIS A 576 8.56 16.84 11.86
N GLY A 577 7.25 16.62 11.95
CA GLY A 577 6.66 15.60 12.83
C GLY A 577 6.22 14.38 12.03
N TYR A 578 6.62 13.20 12.48
CA TYR A 578 6.26 11.92 11.88
C TYR A 578 5.65 10.98 12.93
N PRO A 579 4.32 10.81 12.94
CA PRO A 579 3.69 9.76 13.71
C PRO A 579 3.87 8.43 12.97
N GLY A 580 4.35 7.39 13.66
CA GLY A 580 4.56 6.05 13.11
C GLY A 580 3.27 5.24 12.91
N SER A 581 2.11 5.77 13.33
CA SER A 581 0.83 5.05 13.33
C SER A 581 0.37 4.65 11.91
N LEU A 582 0.32 3.34 11.68
CA LEU A 582 -0.06 2.70 10.42
C LEU A 582 -1.59 2.59 10.21
N ALA A 583 -2.38 2.77 11.28
CA ALA A 583 -3.81 2.43 11.28
C ALA A 583 -4.74 3.59 10.91
N HIS A 584 -4.38 4.85 11.19
CA HIS A 584 -5.28 6.00 11.04
C HIS A 584 -5.23 6.71 9.69
N ARG A 585 -4.29 6.35 8.82
CA ARG A 585 -3.99 7.12 7.61
C ARG A 585 -4.80 6.75 6.36
N ARG A 586 -5.78 5.84 6.46
CA ARG A 586 -6.60 5.41 5.30
C ARG A 586 -7.93 6.15 5.09
N LYS A 587 -8.38 7.02 6.01
CA LYS A 587 -9.76 7.57 5.92
C LYS A 587 -9.96 9.06 6.25
N TRP A 588 -8.93 9.79 6.67
CA TRP A 588 -9.11 11.22 7.00
C TRP A 588 -8.54 12.11 5.89
N ALA A 589 -9.38 12.34 4.87
CA ALA A 589 -9.32 13.60 4.14
C ALA A 589 -9.88 14.70 5.07
N PRO A 590 -9.27 15.90 5.14
CA PRO A 590 -9.71 16.95 6.06
C PRO A 590 -11.07 17.49 5.61
N ASN A 591 -12.12 17.22 6.40
CA ASN A 591 -13.42 17.86 6.25
C ASN A 591 -13.65 18.99 7.26
N ASP A 592 -12.66 19.35 8.10
CA ASP A 592 -12.79 20.38 9.14
C ASP A 592 -11.72 21.47 9.04
N THR A 593 -11.63 22.11 7.87
CA THR A 593 -11.17 23.50 7.78
C THR A 593 -12.11 24.28 6.88
N THR A 594 -13.07 24.96 7.49
CA THR A 594 -13.84 26.03 6.87
C THR A 594 -12.89 27.10 6.31
N ASN A 595 -13.06 27.37 5.01
CA ASN A 595 -12.61 28.55 4.25
C ASN A 595 -11.09 28.83 4.14
N LEU A 596 -10.44 28.28 3.10
CA LEU A 596 -9.91 29.04 1.95
C LEU A 596 -9.08 28.13 1.03
N PHE A 597 -9.12 28.42 -0.28
CA PHE A 597 -8.37 27.87 -1.42
C PHE A 597 -8.98 26.68 -2.19
N MET A 598 -9.78 27.03 -3.20
CA MET A 598 -9.80 26.30 -4.49
C MET A 598 -8.38 26.31 -5.07
N SER A 599 -7.72 25.14 -5.25
CA SER A 599 -6.73 24.91 -6.31
C SER A 599 -6.19 23.47 -6.36
N THR A 600 -6.06 22.91 -7.56
CA THR A 600 -5.29 21.71 -8.03
C THR A 600 -5.83 20.28 -7.92
N THR A 601 -6.67 19.87 -6.96
CA THR A 601 -7.04 18.44 -6.84
C THR A 601 -8.25 18.02 -7.70
N ASP A 602 -9.20 18.93 -7.96
CA ASP A 602 -10.40 18.60 -8.74
C ASP A 602 -10.14 18.54 -10.25
N SER A 603 -9.18 19.31 -10.79
CA SER A 603 -8.86 19.31 -12.22
C SER A 603 -8.32 17.96 -12.69
N ASP A 604 -7.51 17.30 -11.86
CA ASP A 604 -6.90 16.01 -12.15
C ASP A 604 -7.94 14.88 -12.14
N LEU A 605 -8.89 14.93 -11.20
CA LEU A 605 -9.98 13.97 -11.13
C LEU A 605 -10.99 14.16 -12.28
N ILE A 606 -11.31 15.41 -12.62
CA ILE A 606 -12.18 15.74 -13.76
C ILE A 606 -11.53 15.31 -15.09
N SER A 607 -10.22 15.53 -15.24
CA SER A 607 -9.44 15.03 -16.38
C SER A 607 -9.50 13.51 -16.48
N SER A 608 -9.45 12.83 -15.34
CA SER A 608 -9.56 11.37 -15.26
C SER A 608 -10.91 10.84 -15.72
N TYR A 609 -11.99 11.47 -15.26
CA TYR A 609 -13.35 11.16 -15.70
C TYR A 609 -13.57 11.45 -17.19
N ALA A 610 -13.02 12.56 -17.70
CA ALA A 610 -13.07 12.89 -19.11
C ALA A 610 -12.35 11.83 -19.98
N GLY A 611 -11.22 11.29 -19.50
CA GLY A 611 -10.50 10.21 -20.15
C GLY A 611 -11.30 8.92 -20.27
N LEU A 612 -11.92 8.46 -19.18
CA LEU A 612 -12.80 7.28 -19.20
C LEU A 612 -14.02 7.48 -20.10
N LEU A 613 -14.65 8.67 -20.04
CA LEU A 613 -15.78 9.03 -20.88
C LEU A 613 -15.40 8.95 -22.36
N LEU A 614 -14.20 9.45 -22.72
CA LEU A 614 -13.68 9.41 -24.08
C LEU A 614 -13.47 7.97 -24.57
N LEU A 615 -12.78 7.13 -23.77
CA LEU A 615 -12.52 5.73 -24.13
C LEU A 615 -13.82 4.95 -24.36
N ALA A 616 -14.78 5.08 -23.44
CA ALA A 616 -16.07 4.40 -23.55
C ALA A 616 -16.87 4.90 -24.78
N SER A 617 -16.88 6.21 -25.03
CA SER A 617 -17.59 6.81 -26.16
C SER A 617 -17.01 6.37 -27.51
N ILE A 618 -15.68 6.26 -27.62
CA ILE A 618 -15.01 5.74 -28.81
C ILE A 618 -15.41 4.29 -29.07
N CYS A 619 -15.46 3.45 -28.03
CA CYS A 619 -15.83 2.04 -28.14
C CYS A 619 -17.26 1.87 -28.67
N ILE A 620 -18.21 2.61 -28.09
CA ILE A 620 -19.62 2.53 -28.49
C ILE A 620 -19.79 3.07 -29.91
N TYR A 621 -19.21 4.22 -30.23
CA TYR A 621 -19.32 4.80 -31.56
C TYR A 621 -18.73 3.86 -32.63
N ALA A 622 -17.50 3.38 -32.44
CA ALA A 622 -16.88 2.45 -33.39
C ALA A 622 -17.65 1.14 -33.51
N GLY A 623 -18.09 0.57 -32.38
CA GLY A 623 -18.85 -0.68 -32.33
C GLY A 623 -20.21 -0.58 -33.02
N SER A 624 -20.97 0.49 -32.77
CA SER A 624 -22.27 0.72 -33.40
C SER A 624 -22.16 0.85 -34.91
N PHE A 625 -21.20 1.61 -35.43
CA PHE A 625 -21.01 1.72 -36.88
C PHE A 625 -20.52 0.42 -37.52
N SER A 626 -19.77 -0.40 -36.80
CA SER A 626 -19.39 -1.74 -37.24
C SER A 626 -20.56 -2.74 -37.23
N SER A 627 -21.67 -2.44 -36.53
CA SER A 627 -22.87 -3.29 -36.50
C SER A 627 -23.79 -3.14 -37.72
N LEU A 628 -23.54 -2.14 -38.59
CA LEU A 628 -24.36 -1.88 -39.77
C LEU A 628 -24.10 -2.89 -40.90
N PRO A 629 -25.13 -3.24 -41.70
CA PRO A 629 -24.96 -4.02 -42.93
C PRO A 629 -24.09 -3.29 -43.96
N ASN A 630 -23.29 -4.02 -44.74
CA ASN A 630 -22.35 -3.45 -45.70
C ASN A 630 -23.09 -2.96 -46.98
N PRO A 631 -22.94 -1.69 -47.41
CA PRO A 631 -23.75 -1.10 -48.48
C PRO A 631 -23.51 -1.65 -49.90
N ASN A 632 -22.42 -2.39 -50.16
CA ASN A 632 -22.17 -2.98 -51.47
C ASN A 632 -23.10 -4.15 -51.82
N LYS A 633 -23.87 -4.66 -50.86
CA LYS A 633 -24.77 -5.81 -51.04
C LYS A 633 -26.04 -5.47 -51.85
N GLN A 634 -26.50 -4.21 -51.79
CA GLN A 634 -27.77 -3.81 -52.41
C GLN A 634 -27.67 -3.36 -53.87
N ALA A 635 -26.46 -3.11 -54.38
CA ALA A 635 -26.26 -2.71 -55.77
C ALA A 635 -25.83 -3.88 -56.69
N SER A 636 -25.32 -4.98 -56.13
CA SER A 636 -24.87 -6.16 -56.89
C SER A 636 -25.91 -7.28 -56.98
N GLU A 637 -26.95 -7.30 -56.15
CA GLU A 637 -28.00 -8.34 -56.19
C GLU A 637 -29.01 -8.19 -57.34
N ALA A 638 -28.80 -7.22 -58.26
CA ALA A 638 -29.61 -7.08 -59.47
C ALA A 638 -29.00 -7.77 -60.71
N GLU A 639 -27.73 -8.19 -60.67
CA GLU A 639 -27.10 -8.90 -61.79
C GLU A 639 -26.14 -10.00 -61.28
N ASN A 640 -26.65 -11.24 -61.33
CA ASN A 640 -25.95 -12.53 -61.31
C ASN A 640 -25.32 -13.04 -60.01
N ASP A 641 -25.53 -14.35 -59.83
CA ASP A 641 -24.98 -15.30 -58.84
C ASP A 641 -23.63 -14.89 -58.22
N ASP A 642 -23.66 -14.40 -56.98
CA ASP A 642 -22.51 -14.32 -56.08
C ASP A 642 -22.95 -14.83 -54.69
N ASP A 643 -23.34 -16.11 -54.62
CA ASP A 643 -23.51 -16.86 -53.35
C ASP A 643 -22.18 -17.03 -52.58
N ASP A 644 -21.04 -16.65 -53.19
CA ASP A 644 -19.69 -16.81 -52.63
C ASP A 644 -19.31 -15.78 -51.55
N GLU A 645 -19.95 -14.60 -51.48
CA GLU A 645 -19.58 -13.56 -50.49
C GLU A 645 -20.13 -13.85 -49.07
N GLU A 646 -21.32 -14.45 -48.95
CA GLU A 646 -21.87 -14.88 -47.66
C GLU A 646 -21.18 -16.15 -47.15
N GLU A 647 -20.90 -17.11 -48.02
CA GLU A 647 -20.03 -18.24 -47.67
C GLU A 647 -18.60 -17.78 -47.33
N GLU A 648 -18.05 -16.72 -47.93
CA GLU A 648 -16.71 -16.21 -47.57
C GLU A 648 -16.64 -15.61 -46.15
N GLU A 649 -17.57 -14.73 -45.78
CA GLU A 649 -17.55 -14.06 -44.47
C GLU A 649 -18.04 -14.98 -43.35
N LEU A 650 -19.02 -15.84 -43.65
CA LEU A 650 -19.51 -16.85 -42.71
C LEU A 650 -18.53 -18.03 -42.60
N ALA A 651 -17.83 -18.46 -43.66
CA ALA A 651 -16.81 -19.51 -43.57
C ALA A 651 -15.49 -19.01 -42.95
N GLU A 652 -15.03 -17.77 -43.18
CA GLU A 652 -13.87 -17.24 -42.42
C GLU A 652 -14.19 -17.10 -40.93
N ARG A 653 -15.45 -16.80 -40.55
CA ARG A 653 -15.88 -16.72 -39.14
C ARG A 653 -16.21 -18.08 -38.52
N LEU A 654 -16.92 -18.95 -39.23
CA LEU A 654 -17.32 -20.30 -38.79
C LEU A 654 -16.15 -21.25 -38.77
N SER A 655 -15.28 -21.24 -39.80
CA SER A 655 -14.13 -22.15 -39.83
C SER A 655 -13.17 -21.82 -38.67
N VAL A 656 -13.00 -20.54 -38.34
CA VAL A 656 -12.18 -20.08 -37.18
C VAL A 656 -12.86 -20.36 -35.83
N ASN A 657 -14.19 -20.25 -35.73
CA ASN A 657 -14.94 -20.62 -34.52
C ASN A 657 -14.96 -22.15 -34.28
N ASP A 658 -15.16 -22.97 -35.32
CA ASP A 658 -15.21 -24.44 -35.18
C ASP A 658 -13.83 -25.06 -34.97
N ALA A 659 -12.75 -24.47 -35.51
CA ALA A 659 -11.39 -24.86 -35.15
C ALA A 659 -11.06 -24.56 -33.67
N CYS A 660 -11.73 -23.55 -33.08
CA CYS A 660 -11.51 -23.11 -31.69
C CYS A 660 -12.50 -23.69 -30.67
N ASN A 661 -13.67 -24.20 -31.07
CA ASN A 661 -14.56 -24.93 -30.16
C ASN A 661 -13.91 -26.20 -29.56
N LYS A 662 -12.74 -26.62 -30.06
CA LYS A 662 -11.91 -27.69 -29.49
C LYS A 662 -10.61 -27.22 -28.81
N ILE A 663 -10.25 -25.93 -28.87
CA ILE A 663 -9.03 -25.40 -28.26
C ILE A 663 -9.44 -24.24 -27.35
N LEU A 664 -9.59 -24.60 -26.06
CA LEU A 664 -9.55 -23.81 -24.83
C LEU A 664 -9.70 -22.28 -24.93
N TRP A 665 -10.48 -21.74 -23.99
CA TRP A 665 -10.67 -20.33 -23.59
C TRP A 665 -9.41 -19.42 -23.60
N GLU A 666 -8.21 -19.97 -23.73
CA GLU A 666 -6.92 -19.29 -23.74
C GLU A 666 -6.56 -18.60 -25.07
N GLY A 667 -7.44 -18.50 -26.07
CA GLY A 667 -7.12 -17.89 -27.39
C GLY A 667 -7.88 -16.60 -27.76
N MET A 668 -8.96 -16.27 -27.05
CA MET A 668 -9.94 -15.27 -27.51
C MET A 668 -9.38 -13.84 -27.64
N ASP A 669 -8.50 -13.42 -26.73
CA ASP A 669 -7.93 -12.05 -26.72
C ASP A 669 -7.11 -11.73 -27.98
N GLN A 670 -6.34 -12.72 -28.47
CA GLN A 670 -5.50 -12.57 -29.67
C GLN A 670 -6.35 -12.44 -30.93
N LEU A 671 -7.46 -13.17 -30.99
CA LEU A 671 -8.40 -13.13 -32.10
C LEU A 671 -9.11 -11.76 -32.16
N VAL A 672 -9.52 -11.25 -31.01
CA VAL A 672 -10.22 -9.97 -30.87
C VAL A 672 -9.34 -8.80 -31.34
N ILE A 673 -8.08 -8.75 -30.91
CA ILE A 673 -7.14 -7.69 -31.36
C ILE A 673 -6.89 -7.79 -32.86
N ARG A 674 -6.71 -9.01 -33.39
CA ARG A 674 -6.49 -9.24 -34.82
C ARG A 674 -7.66 -8.74 -35.67
N LEU A 675 -8.89 -9.06 -35.29
CA LEU A 675 -10.10 -8.64 -36.01
C LEU A 675 -10.25 -7.11 -36.01
N SER A 676 -9.98 -6.46 -34.88
CA SER A 676 -10.00 -5.01 -34.77
C SER A 676 -8.92 -4.34 -35.64
N LEU A 677 -7.69 -4.86 -35.64
CA LEU A 677 -6.59 -4.35 -36.48
C LEU A 677 -6.87 -4.50 -37.98
N VAL A 678 -7.43 -5.64 -38.39
CA VAL A 678 -7.81 -5.89 -39.80
C VAL A 678 -8.92 -4.94 -40.23
N THR A 679 -9.91 -4.71 -39.37
CA THR A 679 -11.02 -3.79 -39.65
C THR A 679 -10.54 -2.34 -39.80
N VAL A 680 -9.65 -1.89 -38.91
CA VAL A 680 -9.03 -0.56 -38.99
C VAL A 680 -8.16 -0.44 -40.25
N ALA A 681 -7.31 -1.43 -40.53
CA ALA A 681 -6.45 -1.44 -41.72
C ALA A 681 -7.27 -1.40 -43.01
N ARG A 682 -8.38 -2.16 -43.09
CA ARG A 682 -9.31 -2.15 -44.24
C ARG A 682 -9.96 -0.79 -44.43
N LYS A 683 -10.32 -0.11 -43.34
CA LYS A 683 -10.92 1.24 -43.38
C LYS A 683 -9.92 2.32 -43.81
N VAL A 684 -8.65 2.20 -43.40
CA VAL A 684 -7.56 3.12 -43.78
C VAL A 684 -7.15 2.92 -45.24
N VAL A 685 -7.07 1.68 -45.70
CA VAL A 685 -6.64 1.34 -47.07
C VAL A 685 -7.78 1.52 -48.09
N GLY A 686 -9.03 1.40 -47.65
CA GLY A 686 -10.21 1.47 -48.51
C GLY A 686 -10.56 0.11 -49.14
N ASN A 687 -11.86 -0.17 -49.28
CA ASN A 687 -12.37 -1.49 -49.73
C ASN A 687 -11.83 -1.91 -51.11
N GLU A 688 -11.73 -0.97 -52.06
CA GLU A 688 -11.25 -1.24 -53.42
C GLU A 688 -9.77 -1.61 -53.48
N GLN A 689 -8.94 -0.98 -52.65
CA GLN A 689 -7.51 -1.33 -52.59
C GLN A 689 -7.27 -2.59 -51.77
N TRP A 690 -8.10 -2.85 -50.75
CA TRP A 690 -8.06 -4.10 -49.98
C TRP A 690 -8.32 -5.34 -50.87
N LYS A 691 -9.17 -5.19 -51.90
CA LYS A 691 -9.45 -6.20 -52.93
C LYS A 691 -8.28 -6.54 -53.86
N ARG A 692 -7.25 -5.69 -53.95
CA ARG A 692 -6.09 -5.91 -54.83
C ARG A 692 -4.95 -6.73 -54.21
N PHE A 693 -5.01 -7.05 -52.92
CA PHE A 693 -3.97 -7.86 -52.26
C PHE A 693 -4.15 -9.35 -52.53
N GLU A 694 -3.03 -10.07 -52.68
CA GLU A 694 -2.99 -11.50 -52.94
C GLU A 694 -3.68 -12.32 -51.83
N ARG A 695 -4.44 -13.34 -52.25
CA ARG A 695 -5.09 -14.32 -51.36
C ARG A 695 -4.18 -15.54 -51.19
N PHE A 696 -4.04 -15.97 -49.95
CA PHE A 696 -3.44 -17.24 -49.56
C PHE A 696 -4.55 -18.13 -48.97
N SER A 697 -4.75 -19.31 -49.53
CA SER A 697 -5.62 -20.34 -48.95
C SER A 697 -4.79 -21.54 -48.51
N ILE A 698 -5.12 -22.08 -47.33
CA ILE A 698 -4.64 -23.37 -46.86
C ILE A 698 -5.87 -24.25 -46.67
N ASP A 699 -6.03 -25.21 -47.57
CA ASP A 699 -7.18 -26.12 -47.55
C ASP A 699 -6.71 -27.48 -47.03
N VAL A 700 -7.29 -27.94 -45.93
CA VAL A 700 -7.01 -29.26 -45.37
C VAL A 700 -8.18 -30.19 -45.68
N LYS A 701 -7.95 -31.12 -46.60
CA LYS A 701 -8.94 -32.11 -47.04
C LYS A 701 -8.58 -33.49 -46.50
N LYS A 702 -9.57 -34.30 -46.10
CA LYS A 702 -9.35 -35.69 -45.65
C LYS A 702 -10.28 -36.64 -46.39
N GLY A 703 -9.69 -37.65 -47.02
CA GLY A 703 -10.39 -38.70 -47.74
C GLY A 703 -9.43 -39.59 -48.53
N ARG A 704 -9.87 -40.78 -48.92
CA ARG A 704 -9.22 -41.61 -49.95
C ARG A 704 -9.77 -41.20 -51.32
N ILE A 705 -8.97 -41.42 -52.36
CA ILE A 705 -9.00 -40.81 -53.71
C ILE A 705 -10.40 -40.66 -54.37
N ASP A 706 -11.41 -41.42 -53.95
CA ASP A 706 -12.75 -41.42 -54.56
C ASP A 706 -13.83 -40.64 -53.77
N LYS A 707 -13.55 -40.17 -52.55
CA LYS A 707 -14.41 -39.23 -51.78
C LYS A 707 -13.57 -38.30 -50.90
N ILE A 708 -13.36 -37.08 -51.37
CA ILE A 708 -12.66 -36.02 -50.64
C ILE A 708 -13.69 -35.16 -49.90
N GLN A 709 -13.57 -35.06 -48.58
CA GLN A 709 -14.33 -34.11 -47.75
C GLN A 709 -13.40 -33.00 -47.24
N ASP A 710 -13.84 -31.75 -47.38
CA ASP A 710 -13.11 -30.58 -46.89
C ASP A 710 -13.30 -30.47 -45.38
N LEU A 711 -12.22 -30.56 -44.59
CA LEU A 711 -12.31 -30.47 -43.13
C LEU A 711 -12.30 -29.03 -42.65
N PHE A 712 -11.51 -28.17 -43.30
CA PHE A 712 -11.36 -26.77 -42.95
C PHE A 712 -10.49 -26.04 -43.98
N ALA A 713 -10.93 -24.85 -44.39
CA ALA A 713 -10.26 -23.96 -45.34
C ALA A 713 -9.91 -22.64 -44.65
N LEU A 714 -8.64 -22.26 -44.72
CA LEU A 714 -8.08 -21.06 -44.12
C LEU A 714 -7.71 -20.07 -45.22
N LYS A 715 -8.54 -19.06 -45.44
CA LYS A 715 -8.31 -17.99 -46.42
C LYS A 715 -7.79 -16.73 -45.70
N TRP A 716 -6.77 -16.08 -46.26
CA TRP A 716 -6.10 -14.91 -45.68
C TRP A 716 -5.60 -14.01 -46.81
N ARG A 717 -5.53 -12.70 -46.58
CA ARG A 717 -4.85 -11.76 -47.49
C ARG A 717 -3.51 -11.31 -46.92
N THR A 718 -2.54 -10.99 -47.77
CA THR A 718 -1.16 -10.60 -47.36
C THR A 718 -1.10 -9.60 -46.20
N PRO A 719 -1.91 -8.52 -46.16
CA PRO A 719 -1.91 -7.58 -45.03
C PRO A 719 -2.36 -8.20 -43.70
N SER A 720 -3.26 -9.19 -43.74
CA SER A 720 -3.78 -9.86 -42.54
C SER A 720 -2.75 -10.81 -41.91
N VAL A 721 -1.83 -11.35 -42.72
CA VAL A 721 -0.70 -12.17 -42.25
C VAL A 721 0.38 -11.30 -41.60
N LEU A 722 0.63 -10.10 -42.13
CA LEU A 722 1.59 -9.14 -41.56
C LEU A 722 1.13 -8.56 -40.21
N LEU A 723 -0.18 -8.53 -39.95
CA LEU A 723 -0.76 -8.02 -38.70
C LEU A 723 -0.83 -9.08 -37.59
N LEU A 724 -0.57 -10.37 -37.88
CA LEU A 724 -0.59 -11.45 -36.88
C LEU A 724 0.38 -11.20 -35.72
N PRO A 725 1.69 -10.91 -35.92
CA PRO A 725 2.61 -10.71 -34.81
C PRO A 725 2.21 -9.52 -33.92
N LEU A 726 1.65 -8.48 -34.53
CA LEU A 726 1.13 -7.29 -33.84
C LEU A 726 -0.09 -7.60 -32.95
N SER A 727 -0.90 -8.60 -33.30
CA SER A 727 -2.05 -9.05 -32.50
C SER A 727 -1.67 -9.97 -31.34
N VAL A 728 -0.59 -10.75 -31.49
CA VAL A 728 -0.12 -11.72 -30.48
C VAL A 728 0.67 -11.04 -29.35
N LEU A 729 1.48 -10.02 -29.70
CA LEU A 729 2.40 -9.36 -28.76
C LEU A 729 1.71 -8.77 -27.51
N PRO A 730 0.59 -8.02 -27.60
CA PRO A 730 -0.07 -7.46 -26.42
C PRO A 730 -0.63 -8.54 -25.49
N SER A 731 -1.28 -9.56 -26.06
CA SER A 731 -1.86 -10.67 -25.29
C SER A 731 -0.78 -11.52 -24.60
N ALA A 732 0.35 -11.75 -25.28
CA ALA A 732 1.49 -12.46 -24.70
C ALA A 732 2.12 -11.65 -23.55
N LEU A 733 2.34 -10.35 -23.73
CA LEU A 733 2.84 -9.46 -22.68
C LEU A 733 1.90 -9.37 -21.47
N TYR A 734 0.59 -9.43 -21.70
CA TYR A 734 -0.41 -9.40 -20.62
C TYR A 734 -0.35 -10.68 -19.77
N ARG A 735 -0.16 -11.84 -20.40
CA ARG A 735 -0.07 -13.15 -19.73
C ARG A 735 1.24 -13.38 -18.98
N TYR A 736 2.36 -12.96 -19.56
CA TYR A 736 3.67 -13.13 -18.92
C TYR A 736 4.00 -12.04 -17.89
N SER A 737 3.20 -10.98 -17.80
CA SER A 737 3.35 -9.97 -16.75
C SER A 737 2.67 -10.41 -15.45
N SER A 738 3.44 -10.47 -14.36
CA SER A 738 2.94 -10.77 -13.01
C SER A 738 1.82 -9.80 -12.61
N ALA A 739 0.84 -10.26 -11.81
CA ALA A 739 -0.36 -9.48 -11.46
C ALA A 739 -0.06 -8.09 -10.86
N SER A 740 1.14 -7.89 -10.29
CA SER A 740 1.62 -6.62 -9.73
C SER A 740 2.29 -5.67 -10.74
N ARG A 741 2.45 -6.06 -12.02
CA ARG A 741 3.13 -5.31 -13.10
C ARG A 741 2.29 -5.18 -14.39
N ARG A 742 0.98 -5.45 -14.36
CA ARG A 742 0.13 -5.29 -15.56
C ARG A 742 0.01 -3.80 -15.94
N SER A 743 0.40 -3.44 -17.15
CA SER A 743 0.29 -2.07 -17.66
C SER A 743 -1.18 -1.68 -17.90
N ALA A 744 -1.57 -0.48 -17.47
CA ALA A 744 -2.92 0.05 -17.69
C ALA A 744 -3.26 0.16 -19.18
N LEU A 745 -2.32 0.66 -19.99
CA LEU A 745 -2.45 0.77 -21.44
C LEU A 745 -2.78 -0.58 -22.10
N LEU A 746 -2.12 -1.64 -21.63
CA LEU A 746 -2.33 -2.98 -22.17
C LEU A 746 -3.72 -3.53 -21.83
N THR A 747 -4.19 -3.21 -20.62
CA THR A 747 -5.54 -3.56 -20.17
C THR A 747 -6.59 -2.80 -21.00
N ASP A 748 -6.38 -1.50 -21.25
CA ASP A 748 -7.30 -0.68 -22.06
C ASP A 748 -7.37 -1.14 -23.52
N ILE A 749 -6.24 -1.48 -24.14
CA ILE A 749 -6.21 -2.00 -25.52
C ILE A 749 -7.05 -3.28 -25.63
N LEU A 750 -6.93 -4.18 -24.66
CA LEU A 750 -7.72 -5.41 -24.59
C LEU A 750 -9.21 -5.09 -24.37
N SER A 751 -9.52 -4.22 -23.42
CA SER A 751 -10.89 -3.78 -23.09
C SER A 751 -11.61 -3.11 -24.26
N MET A 752 -10.93 -2.22 -24.97
CA MET A 752 -11.49 -1.53 -26.13
C MET A 752 -11.71 -2.50 -27.30
N SER A 753 -10.76 -3.39 -27.55
CA SER A 753 -10.87 -4.38 -28.63
C SER A 753 -12.01 -5.35 -28.37
N PHE A 754 -12.15 -5.82 -27.13
CA PHE A 754 -13.26 -6.69 -26.72
C PHE A 754 -14.61 -5.97 -26.82
N SER A 755 -14.69 -4.72 -26.36
CA SER A 755 -15.92 -3.92 -26.45
C SER A 755 -16.36 -3.73 -27.89
N HIS A 756 -15.44 -3.37 -28.78
CA HIS A 756 -15.70 -3.17 -30.21
C HIS A 756 -16.23 -4.44 -30.87
N ASN A 757 -15.55 -5.58 -30.64
CA ASN A 757 -15.95 -6.86 -31.21
C ASN A 757 -17.31 -7.31 -30.67
N THR A 758 -17.52 -7.24 -29.35
CA THR A 758 -18.78 -7.62 -28.72
C THR A 758 -19.94 -6.77 -29.24
N LEU A 759 -19.75 -5.47 -29.43
CA LEU A 759 -20.79 -4.60 -29.99
C LEU A 759 -21.06 -4.84 -31.48
N SER A 760 -20.11 -5.41 -32.20
CA SER A 760 -20.32 -5.81 -33.60
C SER A 760 -21.07 -7.14 -33.74
N LEU A 761 -20.91 -8.05 -32.78
CA LEU A 761 -21.49 -9.40 -32.79
C LEU A 761 -22.81 -9.48 -32.02
N LEU A 762 -22.92 -8.78 -30.89
CA LEU A 762 -24.08 -8.80 -30.02
C LEU A 762 -25.18 -7.94 -30.66
N LYS A 763 -26.15 -8.63 -31.25
CA LYS A 763 -27.34 -8.03 -31.86
C LYS A 763 -28.52 -8.19 -30.91
N LEU A 764 -29.10 -7.07 -30.49
CA LEU A 764 -30.43 -7.09 -29.87
C LEU A 764 -31.49 -7.17 -30.96
N ASP A 765 -32.52 -7.97 -30.74
CA ASP A 765 -33.56 -8.25 -31.74
C ASP A 765 -34.63 -7.14 -31.82
N SER A 766 -34.89 -6.41 -30.73
CA SER A 766 -35.91 -5.37 -30.70
C SER A 766 -35.71 -4.38 -29.56
N PHE A 767 -36.36 -3.21 -29.65
CA PHE A 767 -36.37 -2.24 -28.54
C PHE A 767 -37.11 -2.77 -27.31
N LYS A 768 -38.04 -3.73 -27.47
CA LYS A 768 -38.69 -4.42 -26.34
C LYS A 768 -37.68 -5.24 -25.55
N THR A 769 -36.88 -6.05 -26.24
CA THR A 769 -35.82 -6.87 -25.62
C THR A 769 -34.77 -5.98 -24.95
N GLY A 770 -34.33 -4.92 -25.64
CA GLY A 770 -33.37 -3.96 -25.09
C GLY A 770 -33.87 -3.23 -23.85
N THR A 771 -35.13 -2.78 -23.84
CA THR A 771 -35.74 -2.09 -22.69
C THR A 771 -35.93 -3.04 -21.50
N THR A 772 -36.30 -4.29 -21.76
CA THR A 772 -36.46 -5.33 -20.72
C THR A 772 -35.12 -5.67 -20.06
N LEU A 773 -34.07 -5.86 -20.86
CA LEU A 773 -32.71 -6.13 -20.38
C LEU A 773 -32.19 -4.99 -19.49
N LEU A 774 -32.29 -3.74 -19.97
CA LEU A 774 -31.84 -2.57 -19.23
C LEU A 774 -32.66 -2.35 -17.94
N SER A 775 -33.97 -2.58 -17.98
CA SER A 775 -34.84 -2.48 -16.79
C SER A 775 -34.50 -3.54 -15.74
N GLY A 776 -34.19 -4.78 -16.15
CA GLY A 776 -33.73 -5.83 -15.24
C GLY A 776 -32.41 -5.46 -14.54
N LEU A 777 -31.46 -4.89 -15.27
CA LEU A 777 -30.18 -4.45 -14.72
C LEU A 777 -30.31 -3.24 -13.79
N PHE A 778 -31.23 -2.33 -14.09
CA PHE A 778 -31.55 -1.22 -13.19
C PHE A 778 -32.08 -1.71 -11.84
N VAL A 779 -33.00 -2.68 -11.84
CA VAL A 779 -33.53 -3.28 -10.60
C VAL A 779 -32.45 -4.08 -9.86
N TYR A 780 -31.62 -4.80 -10.61
CA TYR A 780 -30.47 -5.53 -10.05
C TYR A 780 -29.54 -4.58 -9.28
N ASP A 781 -29.16 -3.44 -9.86
CA ASP A 781 -28.31 -2.46 -9.21
C ASP A 781 -28.95 -1.81 -7.97
N ILE A 782 -30.25 -1.47 -8.03
CA ILE A 782 -30.98 -0.95 -6.86
C ILE A 782 -30.98 -1.97 -5.71
N TRP A 783 -31.23 -3.24 -6.02
CA TRP A 783 -31.23 -4.31 -5.02
C TRP A 783 -29.85 -4.49 -4.36
N TRP A 784 -28.76 -4.40 -5.12
CA TRP A 784 -27.41 -4.53 -4.59
C TRP A 784 -26.89 -3.29 -3.85
N VAL A 785 -27.34 -2.09 -4.23
CA VAL A 785 -26.94 -0.84 -3.57
C VAL A 785 -27.72 -0.60 -2.29
N PHE A 786 -29.03 -0.87 -2.30
CA PHE A 786 -29.92 -0.51 -1.20
C PHE A 786 -30.46 -1.72 -0.42
N GLY A 787 -30.40 -2.93 -0.97
CA GLY A 787 -31.02 -4.13 -0.39
C GLY A 787 -30.07 -5.08 0.34
N THR A 788 -28.75 -5.02 0.11
CA THR A 788 -27.77 -5.92 0.78
C THR A 788 -26.44 -5.21 1.10
N PRO A 789 -25.76 -5.54 2.22
CA PRO A 789 -24.46 -4.96 2.59
C PRO A 789 -23.26 -5.53 1.80
N VAL A 790 -23.49 -6.21 0.68
CA VAL A 790 -22.54 -7.11 0.03
C VAL A 790 -21.75 -6.45 -1.12
N MET A 791 -22.14 -5.23 -1.54
CA MET A 791 -21.42 -4.48 -2.59
C MET A 791 -19.95 -4.20 -2.24
N VAL A 792 -19.60 -4.13 -0.94
CA VAL A 792 -18.22 -3.88 -0.48
C VAL A 792 -17.36 -5.16 -0.44
N THR A 793 -17.98 -6.35 -0.32
CA THR A 793 -17.27 -7.64 -0.18
C THR A 793 -16.99 -8.33 -1.52
N VAL A 794 -17.84 -8.12 -2.53
CA VAL A 794 -17.68 -8.73 -3.86
C VAL A 794 -16.59 -8.01 -4.66
N ALA A 795 -16.43 -6.70 -4.48
CA ALA A 795 -15.38 -5.90 -5.12
C ALA A 795 -13.94 -6.29 -4.69
N THR A 796 -13.79 -7.02 -3.58
CA THR A 796 -12.48 -7.45 -3.05
C THR A 796 -12.11 -8.90 -3.38
N THR A 797 -13.02 -9.70 -3.95
CA THR A 797 -12.82 -11.15 -4.12
C THR A 797 -12.95 -11.67 -5.55
N LEU A 798 -13.46 -10.88 -6.49
CA LEU A 798 -13.58 -11.28 -7.89
C LEU A 798 -12.59 -10.50 -8.77
N ASP A 799 -11.52 -11.17 -9.18
CA ASP A 799 -10.61 -10.72 -10.25
C ASP A 799 -11.29 -10.97 -11.61
N VAL A 800 -12.35 -10.19 -11.91
CA VAL A 800 -13.13 -10.32 -13.15
C VAL A 800 -12.34 -9.72 -14.32
N PRO A 801 -12.28 -10.40 -15.49
CA PRO A 801 -11.43 -10.00 -16.59
C PRO A 801 -11.95 -8.73 -17.27
N ILE A 802 -11.01 -7.81 -17.57
CA ILE A 802 -11.13 -6.69 -18.53
C ILE A 802 -11.97 -5.48 -18.03
N LYS A 803 -11.30 -4.36 -17.74
CA LYS A 803 -11.86 -3.06 -17.30
C LYS A 803 -11.16 -1.90 -18.01
N LEU A 804 -11.84 -0.75 -18.18
CA LEU A 804 -11.19 0.47 -18.67
C LEU A 804 -10.58 1.23 -17.50
N LEU A 805 -9.35 1.71 -17.68
CA LEU A 805 -8.53 2.40 -16.69
C LEU A 805 -8.14 3.79 -17.21
N TRP A 806 -8.03 4.75 -16.30
CA TRP A 806 -7.43 6.05 -16.63
C TRP A 806 -6.69 6.61 -15.41
N PRO A 807 -5.50 7.23 -15.58
CA PRO A 807 -4.72 7.76 -14.45
C PRO A 807 -5.47 8.90 -13.75
N LYS A 808 -5.37 8.95 -12.42
CA LYS A 808 -6.00 10.03 -11.62
C LYS A 808 -5.26 11.36 -11.66
N SER A 809 -4.11 11.46 -12.33
CA SER A 809 -3.36 12.71 -12.50
C SER A 809 -3.11 13.00 -13.97
N ALA A 810 -3.21 14.28 -14.35
CA ALA A 810 -2.90 14.75 -15.71
C ALA A 810 -1.42 14.52 -16.11
N SER A 811 -0.54 14.28 -15.13
CA SER A 811 0.87 14.02 -15.38
C SER A 811 1.20 12.57 -15.77
N PHE A 812 0.19 11.71 -15.98
CA PHE A 812 0.33 10.28 -16.32
C PHE A 812 1.28 9.51 -15.38
N SER A 813 1.38 9.94 -14.12
CA SER A 813 2.19 9.32 -13.09
C SER A 813 1.36 8.31 -12.29
N ASP A 814 1.88 7.09 -12.10
CA ASP A 814 1.23 6.00 -11.35
C ASP A 814 1.02 6.30 -9.85
N ALA A 815 1.55 7.42 -9.35
CA ALA A 815 1.58 7.77 -7.93
C ALA A 815 0.21 7.92 -7.26
N ASN A 816 -0.86 8.24 -8.01
CA ASN A 816 -2.19 8.55 -7.47
C ASN A 816 -3.28 7.49 -7.74
N GLY A 817 -2.94 6.36 -8.38
CA GLY A 817 -3.87 5.29 -8.76
C GLY A 817 -4.76 5.59 -9.98
N PHE A 818 -5.62 4.63 -10.36
CA PHE A 818 -6.46 4.69 -11.57
C PHE A 818 -7.96 4.85 -11.23
N THR A 819 -8.70 5.59 -12.06
CA THR A 819 -10.17 5.46 -12.15
C THR A 819 -10.51 4.26 -13.03
N MET A 820 -11.61 3.57 -12.73
CA MET A 820 -11.98 2.32 -13.39
C MET A 820 -13.43 2.39 -13.87
N LEU A 821 -13.71 1.82 -15.04
CA LEU A 821 -15.07 1.61 -15.57
C LEU A 821 -15.24 0.14 -15.97
N GLY A 822 -16.36 -0.47 -15.56
CA GLY A 822 -16.67 -1.85 -15.87
C GLY A 822 -17.01 -2.04 -17.35
N LEU A 823 -16.59 -3.16 -17.93
CA LEU A 823 -16.89 -3.48 -19.33
C LEU A 823 -18.39 -3.66 -19.59
N GLY A 824 -19.12 -4.18 -18.60
CA GLY A 824 -20.58 -4.31 -18.65
C GLY A 824 -21.29 -2.96 -18.78
N ASP A 825 -20.74 -1.90 -18.17
CA ASP A 825 -21.27 -0.54 -18.24
C ASP A 825 -21.11 0.08 -19.63
N VAL A 826 -20.21 -0.45 -20.46
CA VAL A 826 -19.97 0.00 -21.84
C VAL A 826 -20.74 -0.86 -22.85
N VAL A 827 -20.60 -2.19 -22.77
CA VAL A 827 -21.13 -3.11 -23.78
C VAL A 827 -22.65 -3.19 -23.74
N ILE A 828 -23.25 -3.28 -22.55
CA ILE A 828 -24.70 -3.50 -22.45
C ILE A 828 -25.49 -2.27 -22.92
N PRO A 829 -25.24 -1.06 -22.41
CA PRO A 829 -25.89 0.14 -22.95
C PRO A 829 -25.47 0.42 -24.40
N GLY A 830 -24.22 0.11 -24.76
CA GLY A 830 -23.72 0.24 -26.12
C GLY A 830 -24.50 -0.60 -27.14
N ALA A 831 -24.92 -1.81 -26.79
CA ALA A 831 -25.73 -2.66 -27.67
C ALA A 831 -27.10 -2.05 -27.97
N PHE A 832 -27.70 -1.37 -26.98
CA PHE A 832 -28.94 -0.60 -27.16
C PHE A 832 -28.73 0.62 -28.07
N VAL A 833 -27.60 1.32 -27.95
CA VAL A 833 -27.22 2.42 -28.86
C VAL A 833 -27.00 1.90 -30.29
N SER A 834 -26.36 0.74 -30.46
CA SER A 834 -26.18 0.09 -31.77
C SER A 834 -27.51 -0.30 -32.40
N LEU A 835 -28.49 -0.77 -31.61
CA LEU A 835 -29.85 -1.04 -32.07
C LEU A 835 -30.53 0.22 -32.62
N ALA A 836 -30.36 1.36 -31.94
CA ALA A 836 -30.90 2.65 -32.39
C ALA A 836 -30.33 3.07 -33.76
N LEU A 837 -29.05 2.82 -34.01
CA LEU A 837 -28.42 3.07 -35.31
C LEU A 837 -28.96 2.16 -36.43
N ARG A 838 -29.18 0.88 -36.13
CA ARG A 838 -29.75 -0.09 -37.07
C ARG A 838 -31.19 0.25 -37.44
N TYR A 839 -31.98 0.72 -36.47
CA TYR A 839 -33.32 1.22 -36.74
C TYR A 839 -33.33 2.46 -37.64
N ASP A 840 -32.44 3.43 -37.38
CA ASP A 840 -32.27 4.61 -38.24
C ASP A 840 -31.87 4.22 -39.68
N TYR A 841 -31.04 3.19 -39.83
CA TYR A 841 -30.66 2.64 -41.13
C TYR A 841 -31.86 1.98 -41.85
N HIS A 842 -32.66 1.17 -41.14
CA HIS A 842 -33.88 0.57 -41.67
C HIS A 842 -34.89 1.63 -42.15
N ARG A 843 -35.07 2.72 -41.40
CA ARG A 843 -35.94 3.84 -41.82
C ARG A 843 -35.46 4.52 -43.09
N HIS A 844 -34.15 4.67 -43.26
CA HIS A 844 -33.57 5.23 -44.48
C HIS A 844 -33.84 4.35 -45.70
N LEU A 845 -33.69 3.02 -45.54
CA LEU A 845 -34.03 2.05 -46.58
C LEU A 845 -35.52 2.13 -46.97
N LYS A 846 -36.42 2.22 -45.99
CA LYS A 846 -37.87 2.38 -46.22
C LYS A 846 -38.25 3.68 -46.94
N SER A 847 -37.43 4.72 -46.82
CA SER A 847 -37.63 6.03 -47.47
C SER A 847 -37.21 6.07 -48.95
N GLY A 848 -36.62 5.00 -49.51
CA GLY A 848 -36.28 4.90 -50.93
C GLY A 848 -35.09 5.74 -51.41
N ASN A 849 -34.25 6.26 -50.50
CA ASN A 849 -33.10 7.11 -50.84
C ASN A 849 -31.79 6.32 -50.91
N SER A 850 -31.19 6.19 -52.09
CA SER A 850 -29.94 5.40 -52.33
C SER A 850 -28.63 6.13 -51.96
N GLY A 851 -28.69 7.21 -51.18
CA GLY A 851 -27.50 7.95 -50.76
C GLY A 851 -26.72 7.24 -49.64
N SER A 852 -25.38 7.34 -49.67
CA SER A 852 -24.49 6.74 -48.65
C SER A 852 -24.60 7.37 -47.24
N SER A 853 -25.30 8.52 -47.13
CA SER A 853 -25.48 9.25 -45.88
C SER A 853 -26.96 9.31 -45.50
N PHE A 854 -27.27 8.85 -44.28
CA PHE A 854 -28.62 8.84 -43.71
C PHE A 854 -28.69 9.60 -42.38
N LYS A 855 -29.88 10.13 -42.06
CA LYS A 855 -30.17 10.81 -40.79
C LYS A 855 -30.28 9.79 -39.66
N LYS A 856 -29.68 10.10 -38.50
CA LYS A 856 -29.52 9.17 -37.36
C LYS A 856 -30.14 9.68 -36.04
N PRO A 857 -31.42 10.09 -36.03
CA PRO A 857 -32.03 10.72 -34.87
C PRO A 857 -32.07 9.83 -33.62
N TYR A 858 -32.38 8.53 -33.75
CA TYR A 858 -32.45 7.63 -32.61
C TYR A 858 -31.06 7.30 -32.07
N PHE A 859 -30.08 7.10 -32.95
CA PHE A 859 -28.68 6.87 -32.54
C PHE A 859 -28.09 8.06 -31.80
N TYR A 860 -28.22 9.28 -32.31
CA TYR A 860 -27.66 10.46 -31.63
C TYR A 860 -28.36 10.73 -30.30
N ALA A 861 -29.68 10.49 -30.21
CA ALA A 861 -30.41 10.60 -28.94
C ALA A 861 -29.93 9.57 -27.91
N ALA A 862 -29.79 8.30 -28.31
CA ALA A 862 -29.32 7.23 -27.42
C ALA A 862 -27.85 7.39 -27.02
N PHE A 863 -26.99 7.80 -27.96
CA PHE A 863 -25.57 8.05 -27.69
C PHE A 863 -25.37 9.27 -26.76
N ALA A 864 -26.12 10.35 -26.97
CA ALA A 864 -26.10 11.50 -26.07
C ALA A 864 -26.63 11.14 -24.67
N ALA A 865 -27.66 10.30 -24.58
CA ALA A 865 -28.19 9.83 -23.31
C ALA A 865 -27.24 8.90 -22.56
N TYR A 866 -26.48 8.06 -23.26
CA TYR A 866 -25.38 7.29 -22.66
C TYR A 866 -24.33 8.22 -22.02
N ILE A 867 -23.85 9.21 -22.79
CA ILE A 867 -22.87 10.19 -22.30
C ILE A 867 -23.44 10.95 -21.10
N GLY A 868 -24.68 11.44 -21.20
CA GLY A 868 -25.36 12.15 -20.12
C GLY A 868 -25.55 11.29 -18.86
N GLY A 869 -25.90 10.02 -19.02
CA GLY A 869 -26.01 9.07 -17.92
C GLY A 869 -24.66 8.82 -17.23
N LEU A 870 -23.58 8.65 -18.00
CA LEU A 870 -22.24 8.45 -17.45
C LEU A 870 -21.71 9.70 -16.74
N VAL A 871 -21.93 10.89 -17.31
CA VAL A 871 -21.62 12.18 -16.66
C VAL A 871 -22.41 12.33 -15.36
N THR A 872 -23.68 11.93 -15.34
CA THR A 872 -24.52 11.96 -14.15
C THR A 872 -23.96 11.03 -13.07
N THR A 873 -23.61 9.78 -13.42
CA THR A 873 -22.94 8.84 -12.51
C THR A 873 -21.67 9.45 -11.90
N MET A 874 -20.80 10.01 -12.74
CA MET A 874 -19.54 10.62 -12.30
C MET A 874 -19.78 11.83 -11.40
N THR A 875 -20.78 12.65 -11.72
CA THR A 875 -21.16 13.83 -10.93
C THR A 875 -21.70 13.43 -9.56
N VAL A 876 -22.60 12.43 -9.51
CA VAL A 876 -23.14 11.91 -8.25
C VAL A 876 -22.04 11.27 -7.41
N MET A 877 -21.17 10.46 -8.00
CA MET A 877 -20.01 9.91 -7.29
C MET A 877 -19.10 11.02 -6.74
N HIS A 878 -18.91 12.11 -7.49
CA HIS A 878 -18.10 13.24 -7.06
C HIS A 878 -18.77 14.04 -5.93
N MET A 879 -20.08 14.23 -5.96
CA MET A 879 -20.84 14.96 -4.94
C MET A 879 -20.99 14.16 -3.64
N PHE A 880 -21.33 12.87 -3.73
CA PHE A 880 -21.61 12.02 -2.57
C PHE A 880 -20.38 11.29 -2.02
N LYS A 881 -19.23 11.38 -2.72
CA LYS A 881 -17.95 10.73 -2.36
C LYS A 881 -18.09 9.23 -2.05
N ALA A 882 -19.04 8.57 -2.70
CA ALA A 882 -19.33 7.14 -2.59
C ALA A 882 -19.35 6.50 -3.98
N ALA A 883 -18.87 5.25 -4.09
CA ALA A 883 -18.99 4.50 -5.34
C ALA A 883 -20.47 4.20 -5.64
N GLN A 884 -20.86 4.35 -6.90
CA GLN A 884 -22.21 4.10 -7.38
C GLN A 884 -22.14 3.22 -8.62
N PRO A 885 -23.06 2.26 -8.82
CA PRO A 885 -23.14 1.51 -10.07
C PRO A 885 -23.49 2.44 -11.23
N ALA A 886 -22.84 2.27 -12.39
CA ALA A 886 -23.09 3.13 -13.54
C ALA A 886 -24.43 2.81 -14.23
N LEU A 887 -24.86 1.55 -14.25
CA LEU A 887 -26.13 1.14 -14.88
C LEU A 887 -27.36 1.73 -14.19
N LEU A 888 -27.26 2.08 -12.91
CA LEU A 888 -28.29 2.83 -12.17
C LEU A 888 -28.73 4.12 -12.89
N TYR A 889 -27.80 4.82 -13.55
CA TYR A 889 -28.08 6.06 -14.28
C TYR A 889 -28.11 5.86 -15.80
N LEU A 890 -27.28 4.96 -16.33
CA LEU A 890 -27.21 4.67 -17.77
C LEU A 890 -28.48 4.01 -18.31
N SER A 891 -29.01 3.02 -17.59
CA SER A 891 -30.21 2.28 -18.00
C SER A 891 -31.44 3.18 -18.22
N PRO A 892 -31.89 3.97 -17.21
CA PRO A 892 -33.04 4.84 -17.40
C PRO A 892 -32.80 5.93 -18.44
N SER A 893 -31.57 6.46 -18.54
CA SER A 893 -31.22 7.48 -19.54
C SER A 893 -31.37 6.96 -20.98
N CYS A 894 -30.82 5.77 -21.26
CA CYS A 894 -30.93 5.15 -22.59
C CYS A 894 -32.37 4.81 -22.95
N ILE A 895 -33.15 4.21 -22.03
CA ILE A 895 -34.57 3.88 -22.26
C ILE A 895 -35.38 5.16 -22.53
N LEU A 896 -35.22 6.18 -21.70
CA LEU A 896 -35.96 7.43 -21.82
C LEU A 896 -35.64 8.15 -23.13
N SER A 897 -34.40 8.09 -23.60
CA SER A 897 -34.01 8.69 -24.88
C SER A 897 -34.77 8.10 -26.06
N PHE A 898 -34.96 6.78 -26.08
CA PHE A 898 -35.74 6.10 -27.10
C PHE A 898 -37.22 6.48 -27.02
N ILE A 899 -37.80 6.41 -25.82
CA ILE A 899 -39.21 6.75 -25.58
C ILE A 899 -39.50 8.18 -26.02
N LEU A 900 -38.69 9.15 -25.57
CA LEU A 900 -38.86 10.56 -25.86
C LEU A 900 -38.72 10.84 -27.37
N THR A 901 -37.71 10.26 -28.03
CA THR A 901 -37.49 10.43 -29.47
C THR A 901 -38.66 9.84 -30.27
N ALA A 902 -39.17 8.68 -29.85
CA ALA A 902 -40.29 8.02 -30.49
C ALA A 902 -41.61 8.79 -30.34
N PHE A 903 -41.87 9.37 -29.16
CA PHE A 903 -43.04 10.21 -28.90
C PHE A 903 -42.98 11.55 -29.64
N LEU A 904 -41.83 12.25 -29.60
CA LEU A 904 -41.66 13.53 -30.30
C LEU A 904 -41.82 13.42 -31.83
N ARG A 905 -41.58 12.24 -32.38
CA ARG A 905 -41.73 11.96 -33.81
C ARG A 905 -43.06 11.30 -34.17
N GLY A 906 -43.88 10.91 -33.18
CA GLY A 906 -45.15 10.22 -33.42
C GLY A 906 -45.01 8.79 -33.94
N GLU A 907 -43.83 8.16 -33.80
CA GLU A 907 -43.48 6.86 -34.42
C GLU A 907 -43.39 5.72 -33.40
N PHE A 908 -43.91 5.93 -32.18
CA PHE A 908 -43.76 4.99 -31.06
C PHE A 908 -44.23 3.57 -31.38
N SER A 909 -45.41 3.42 -31.98
CA SER A 909 -45.95 2.09 -32.31
C SER A 909 -45.12 1.36 -33.37
N GLU A 910 -44.54 2.09 -34.32
CA GLU A 910 -43.69 1.51 -35.37
C GLU A 910 -42.32 1.11 -34.81
N ALA A 911 -41.68 1.99 -34.03
CA ALA A 911 -40.38 1.72 -33.44
C ALA A 911 -40.44 0.61 -32.36
N TRP A 912 -41.50 0.55 -31.57
CA TRP A 912 -41.68 -0.45 -30.51
C TRP A 912 -41.91 -1.86 -31.06
N ASN A 913 -42.61 -1.98 -32.19
CA ASN A 913 -42.91 -3.27 -32.81
C ASN A 913 -41.87 -3.71 -33.85
N TRP A 914 -40.85 -2.89 -34.11
CA TRP A 914 -39.78 -3.24 -35.03
C TRP A 914 -38.89 -4.35 -34.46
N ILE A 915 -38.59 -5.34 -35.31
CA ILE A 915 -37.71 -6.46 -35.03
C ILE A 915 -36.59 -6.42 -36.08
N ASP A 916 -35.35 -6.52 -35.61
CA ASP A 916 -34.15 -6.59 -36.42
C ASP A 916 -33.96 -8.02 -36.96
N GLU A 917 -34.75 -8.39 -37.98
CA GLU A 917 -34.64 -9.72 -38.60
C GLU A 917 -33.36 -9.85 -39.44
N PRO A 918 -32.59 -10.94 -39.30
CA PRO A 918 -31.37 -11.13 -40.08
C PRO A 918 -31.56 -11.22 -41.60
N ASN A 919 -32.78 -11.46 -42.12
CA ASN A 919 -33.03 -11.75 -43.55
C ASN A 919 -34.43 -11.31 -44.07
N ALA A 920 -34.91 -10.13 -43.72
CA ALA A 920 -36.23 -9.64 -44.14
C ALA A 920 -36.22 -8.77 -45.41
N VAL A 921 -35.69 -9.29 -46.54
CA VAL A 921 -35.95 -8.72 -47.87
C VAL A 921 -36.31 -9.83 -48.88
N LYS A 922 -37.06 -10.85 -48.45
CA LYS A 922 -37.74 -11.79 -49.35
C LYS A 922 -39.21 -11.92 -48.97
N LYS A 923 -39.99 -10.86 -49.19
CA LYS A 923 -41.45 -10.91 -49.39
C LYS A 923 -41.99 -9.51 -49.69
N GLY A 924 -42.07 -9.20 -50.98
CA GLY A 924 -42.63 -7.95 -51.45
C GLY A 924 -42.61 -7.77 -52.96
N LYS A 925 -42.85 -8.85 -53.73
CA LYS A 925 -43.37 -8.83 -55.11
C LYS A 925 -43.47 -10.25 -55.68
N GLN A 926 -44.61 -10.88 -55.45
CA GLN A 926 -45.35 -11.69 -56.44
C GLN A 926 -46.71 -11.96 -55.83
N ASP A 927 -47.70 -11.25 -56.37
CA ASP A 927 -49.16 -11.34 -56.28
C ASP A 927 -49.85 -11.35 -54.91
#